data_AF-X0HXM8-F1
#
_entry.id   AF-X0HXM8-F1
#
_cell.length_a   1.000
_cell.length_b   1.000
_cell.length_c   1.000
_cell.angle_alpha   90.00
_cell.angle_beta   90.00
_cell.angle_gamma   90.00
#
_symmetry.space_group_name_H-M   'P 1'
#
loop_
_entity.id
_entity.type
_entity.pdbx_description
1 polymer ?
#
loop_
_entity_poly.entity_id
_entity_poly.type
_entity_poly.pdbx_seq_one_letter_code
_entity_poly.pdbx_strand_id
1 'polypeptide(L)'
;MKMIVHEVRYSDLRKFIYEPPHAFIFKGLAKVPILPVPGLDEGDSVSPNFKNIAALDDVNLEARDCLTLWNNMQKTFPKDLLRNQSELDPVKVLPEVIEKTHIVEWEKQLKKKLKEAMEQPKSPFSVLQESIDPSVQADNSVDHIGRLFTLACELHEQNALPALVFNYDRSQCEIAVRSILSKLIDAEAAFKGSDTTWKKKLRDFEQWQRQKGNNRESRVFKSSDSGERNLSKLEIARQEGSVEISPWESFDPKAPLDHFSFADSKMMQQRDLDNLVLRLNPKKVQPWLIDALRRGLGVHHAGMNLQYRRIVEMLFRKGYLRLVVATGTLALGINMPCKTVVFSGDSVFLSPQNYRQASGRAGRRGFDLLGNVVFNGINRDRVHEIMSSRLPALKGQFPISTTLVLRLFVLLSGTNSNEFAVNAVKALLSQTRLYLGGPDAEMSIKHHLRFSIEYLRRQNLLSVDGVPVHFAGLVGHLYFTENAVFAFHSLLRGGYFHKLCKDIDCACERVLREMMLVLSHLFNRIPIQQNAKLLEVVESSSSDIFLKRLPAAAEQLLVRHNRETLLTFKDYVYSYINAHLQDSPDRTLPLTRIPIGPEKGCRLTSDPPPVIRSPFAALSGFTDEFDSIKEMCSTVRDGVFLEESAIPYLPIWPNDTSVELNAYLYDFFKHGSLKVLVRDNLIKRSDVWFHLKDFSLVLKAIVTSLKGVLDSGGGFYMEDLDDDDNMSDTSEGDDEAVSKVVEVQKPAEGPDKIAQALAKNKVKAEVPDSWNDESDASSSESEESMPGSDLVGPSTAKEAVAIQSEFGNRCGLMQVLRAFELLEAEFADKFYKIGA
;
A
#
# COMPACT_ATOMS: atom_id res chain seq x y z
N MET A 1 -24.99 16.99 -13.04
CA MET A 1 -23.61 17.13 -13.57
C MET A 1 -23.53 16.43 -14.92
N LYS A 2 -23.09 17.11 -15.98
CA LYS A 2 -22.78 16.47 -17.27
C LYS A 2 -21.29 16.13 -17.22
N MET A 3 -20.97 14.83 -17.20
CA MET A 3 -19.57 14.39 -17.18
C MET A 3 -18.94 14.78 -18.52
N ILE A 4 -17.98 15.71 -18.50
CA ILE A 4 -17.21 16.07 -19.70
C ILE A 4 -16.10 15.04 -19.83
N VAL A 5 -16.27 14.11 -20.77
CA VAL A 5 -15.26 13.08 -21.08
C VAL A 5 -14.35 13.64 -22.16
N HIS A 6 -13.05 13.69 -21.87
CA HIS A 6 -12.02 13.93 -22.87
C HIS A 6 -11.37 12.60 -23.19
N GLU A 7 -11.53 12.10 -24.41
CA GLU A 7 -10.96 10.82 -24.84
C GLU A 7 -9.45 10.91 -25.11
N VAL A 8 -8.94 12.12 -25.34
CA VAL A 8 -7.55 12.39 -25.74
C VAL A 8 -6.84 13.21 -24.67
N ARG A 9 -5.59 12.86 -24.38
CA ARG A 9 -4.73 13.58 -23.45
C ARG A 9 -4.41 14.98 -24.00
N TYR A 10 -4.37 15.99 -23.13
CA TYR A 10 -4.00 17.36 -23.54
C TYR A 10 -2.54 17.43 -24.02
N SER A 11 -1.57 17.15 -23.15
CA SER A 11 -0.14 17.13 -23.48
C SER A 11 0.31 15.72 -23.87
N ASP A 12 1.00 15.58 -25.01
CA ASP A 12 1.60 14.29 -25.41
C ASP A 12 2.82 13.97 -24.55
N LEU A 13 3.17 12.68 -24.48
CA LEU A 13 4.28 12.20 -23.67
C LEU A 13 5.46 11.77 -24.53
N ARG A 14 6.59 12.45 -24.35
CA ARG A 14 7.88 12.06 -24.94
C ARG A 14 8.71 11.26 -23.97
N LYS A 15 9.35 10.21 -24.48
CA LYS A 15 10.02 9.18 -23.68
C LYS A 15 11.49 9.15 -24.04
N PHE A 16 12.36 9.19 -23.03
CA PHE A 16 13.80 9.33 -23.22
C PHE A 16 14.56 8.35 -22.33
N ILE A 17 15.63 7.76 -22.84
CA ILE A 17 16.69 7.15 -22.03
C ILE A 17 17.77 8.20 -21.82
N TYR A 18 18.15 8.42 -20.57
CA TYR A 18 19.22 9.34 -20.24
C TYR A 18 20.57 8.63 -20.20
N GLU A 19 21.50 9.11 -21.03
CA GLU A 19 22.89 8.68 -21.06
C GLU A 19 23.78 9.86 -20.65
N PRO A 20 24.46 9.81 -19.51
CA PRO A 20 25.25 10.94 -19.03
C PRO A 20 26.45 11.22 -19.96
N PRO A 21 26.93 12.47 -20.01
CA PRO A 21 28.12 12.81 -20.75
C PRO A 21 29.37 12.19 -20.10
N HIS A 22 30.37 11.83 -20.91
CA HIS A 22 31.63 11.21 -20.43
C HIS A 22 32.39 12.07 -19.41
N ALA A 23 32.27 13.39 -19.49
CA ALA A 23 32.84 14.33 -18.52
C ALA A 23 31.84 15.46 -18.25
N PHE A 24 31.45 15.62 -16.98
CA PHE A 24 30.56 16.71 -16.55
C PHE A 24 31.28 17.62 -15.55
N ILE A 25 31.31 18.92 -15.85
CA ILE A 25 31.87 19.94 -14.96
C ILE A 25 30.77 20.94 -14.64
N PHE A 26 30.38 20.99 -13.37
CA PHE A 26 29.36 21.91 -12.90
C PHE A 26 29.93 23.35 -12.79
N LYS A 27 29.38 24.28 -13.57
CA LYS A 27 29.77 25.71 -13.58
C LYS A 27 28.77 26.62 -12.86
N GLY A 28 27.80 26.04 -12.14
CA GLY A 28 26.62 26.74 -11.62
C GLY A 28 25.41 26.59 -12.55
N LEU A 29 24.21 26.81 -12.00
CA LEU A 29 22.96 26.76 -12.73
C LEU A 29 22.83 28.00 -13.64
N ALA A 30 22.71 27.74 -14.95
CA ALA A 30 22.56 28.77 -15.96
C ALA A 30 21.17 29.42 -15.90
N LYS A 31 21.05 30.67 -16.37
CA LYS A 31 19.74 31.31 -16.51
C LYS A 31 18.95 30.62 -17.61
N VAL A 32 17.77 30.14 -17.25
CA VAL A 32 16.86 29.44 -18.15
C VAL A 32 16.41 30.39 -19.29
N PRO A 33 16.50 29.97 -20.58
CA PRO A 33 16.03 30.77 -21.71
C PRO A 33 14.51 31.03 -21.63
N ILE A 34 14.08 32.21 -22.09
CA ILE A 34 12.71 32.72 -21.92
C ILE A 34 11.69 31.93 -22.75
N LEU A 35 12.12 31.35 -23.87
CA LEU A 35 11.26 30.56 -24.74
C LEU A 35 11.40 29.06 -24.43
N PRO A 36 10.32 28.38 -24.02
CA PRO A 36 10.35 26.95 -23.78
C PRO A 36 10.51 26.21 -25.11
N VAL A 37 11.55 25.41 -25.20
CA VAL A 37 11.72 24.43 -26.28
C VAL A 37 10.65 23.33 -26.11
N PRO A 38 9.95 22.92 -27.18
CA PRO A 38 9.01 21.80 -27.13
C PRO A 38 9.78 20.45 -27.04
N GLY A 39 10.17 20.07 -25.81
CA GLY A 39 10.82 18.78 -25.54
C GLY A 39 12.32 18.87 -25.27
N LEU A 40 12.92 17.73 -24.93
CA LEU A 40 14.35 17.63 -24.58
C LEU A 40 15.27 17.47 -25.80
N ASP A 41 14.69 17.18 -26.97
CA ASP A 41 15.39 16.80 -28.19
C ASP A 41 15.16 17.75 -29.38
N GLU A 42 14.52 18.91 -29.17
CA GLU A 42 14.24 19.90 -30.22
C GLU A 42 15.10 21.17 -30.12
N GLY A 43 15.66 21.64 -31.24
CA GLY A 43 16.42 22.89 -31.32
C GLY A 43 17.94 22.75 -31.28
N ASP A 44 18.64 23.86 -31.61
CA ASP A 44 20.10 23.87 -31.82
C ASP A 44 20.93 23.71 -30.53
N SER A 45 20.31 23.81 -29.35
CA SER A 45 20.96 23.74 -28.03
C SER A 45 20.66 22.46 -27.25
N VAL A 46 20.26 21.39 -27.94
CA VAL A 46 19.84 20.11 -27.35
C VAL A 46 21.03 19.26 -26.90
N SER A 47 20.89 18.61 -25.73
CA SER A 47 21.87 17.63 -25.26
C SER A 47 21.66 16.29 -25.97
N PRO A 48 22.70 15.68 -26.60
CA PRO A 48 22.62 14.35 -27.22
C PRO A 48 22.38 13.21 -26.21
N ASN A 49 22.40 13.54 -24.92
CA ASN A 49 22.28 12.62 -23.79
C ASN A 49 20.85 12.09 -23.59
N PHE A 50 19.84 12.75 -24.16
CA PHE A 50 18.45 12.29 -24.11
C PHE A 50 18.10 11.54 -25.39
N LYS A 51 18.17 10.21 -25.35
CA LYS A 51 17.80 9.36 -26.48
C LYS A 51 16.31 9.10 -26.47
N ASN A 52 15.60 9.65 -27.46
CA ASN A 52 14.17 9.41 -27.64
C ASN A 52 13.90 7.92 -27.89
N ILE A 53 12.84 7.39 -27.27
CA ILE A 53 12.40 6.01 -27.45
C ILE A 53 11.11 5.99 -28.27
N ALA A 54 11.21 5.54 -29.51
CA ALA A 54 10.04 5.21 -30.32
C ALA A 54 9.72 3.72 -30.15
N ALA A 55 8.77 3.40 -29.25
CA ALA A 55 8.28 2.03 -29.09
C ALA A 55 7.04 1.82 -29.97
N LEU A 56 7.10 0.85 -30.88
CA LEU A 56 6.01 0.50 -31.80
C LEU A 56 4.76 -0.05 -31.10
N ASP A 57 4.96 -0.72 -29.96
CA ASP A 57 3.90 -1.30 -29.12
C ASP A 57 3.40 -0.34 -28.03
N ASP A 58 3.75 0.94 -28.12
CA ASP A 58 3.22 1.94 -27.21
C ASP A 58 1.73 2.22 -27.48
N VAL A 59 1.00 2.49 -26.41
CA VAL A 59 -0.44 2.73 -26.48
C VAL A 59 -0.75 4.03 -27.21
N ASN A 60 0.14 5.04 -27.16
CA ASN A 60 -0.02 6.33 -27.82
C ASN A 60 1.29 6.81 -28.50
N LEU A 61 1.20 7.21 -29.77
CA LEU A 61 2.27 7.80 -30.57
C LEU A 61 2.03 9.31 -30.76
N GLU A 62 3.07 10.14 -30.65
CA GLU A 62 2.98 11.55 -31.03
C GLU A 62 2.91 11.70 -32.56
N ALA A 63 2.49 12.86 -33.07
CA ALA A 63 2.55 13.20 -34.50
C ALA A 63 3.93 12.91 -35.14
N ARG A 64 5.02 13.24 -34.43
CA ARG A 64 6.39 12.95 -34.88
C ARG A 64 6.68 11.45 -34.95
N ASP A 65 6.21 10.69 -33.97
CA ASP A 65 6.38 9.23 -33.93
C ASP A 65 5.60 8.58 -35.07
N CYS A 66 4.37 9.05 -35.34
CA CYS A 66 3.55 8.62 -36.47
C CYS A 66 4.26 8.86 -37.81
N LEU A 67 4.88 10.03 -37.98
CA LEU A 67 5.65 10.35 -39.20
C LEU A 67 6.91 9.50 -39.33
N THR A 68 7.64 9.30 -38.23
CA THR A 68 8.83 8.45 -38.19
C THR A 68 8.47 7.00 -38.51
N LEU A 69 7.37 6.50 -37.95
CA LEU A 69 6.81 5.19 -38.22
C LEU A 69 6.46 5.05 -39.70
N TRP A 70 5.70 5.99 -40.26
CA TRP A 70 5.31 5.99 -41.67
C TRP A 70 6.54 5.93 -42.61
N ASN A 71 7.52 6.81 -42.39
CA ASN A 71 8.73 6.86 -43.20
C ASN A 71 9.53 5.56 -43.16
N ASN A 72 9.61 4.91 -41.99
CA ASN A 72 10.30 3.63 -41.85
C ASN A 72 9.49 2.46 -42.42
N MET A 73 8.16 2.46 -42.28
CA MET A 73 7.28 1.50 -42.94
C MET A 73 7.43 1.57 -44.46
N GLN A 74 7.52 2.78 -45.03
CA GLN A 74 7.72 2.98 -46.47
C GLN A 74 9.03 2.36 -46.99
N LYS A 75 10.08 2.37 -46.16
CA LYS A 75 11.39 1.80 -46.49
C LYS A 75 11.46 0.29 -46.32
N THR A 76 10.78 -0.25 -45.30
CA THR A 76 10.95 -1.64 -44.85
C THR A 76 9.86 -2.59 -45.36
N PHE A 77 8.62 -2.12 -45.55
CA PHE A 77 7.51 -3.00 -45.90
C PHE A 77 7.48 -3.34 -47.41
N PRO A 78 7.15 -4.59 -47.79
CA PRO A 78 6.97 -4.96 -49.19
C PRO A 78 5.88 -4.11 -49.86
N LYS A 79 6.09 -3.76 -51.14
CA LYS A 79 5.14 -2.93 -51.93
C LYS A 79 3.73 -3.51 -52.00
N ASP A 80 3.59 -4.83 -51.91
CA ASP A 80 2.28 -5.51 -51.88
C ASP A 80 1.49 -5.30 -50.59
N LEU A 81 2.18 -5.21 -49.45
CA LEU A 81 1.57 -4.96 -48.14
C LEU A 81 1.08 -3.52 -48.00
N LEU A 82 1.80 -2.61 -48.67
CA LEU A 82 1.51 -1.19 -48.75
C LEU A 82 0.66 -0.82 -49.98
N ARG A 83 0.00 -1.77 -50.68
CA ARG A 83 -0.70 -1.54 -51.97
C ARG A 83 -1.61 -0.29 -52.02
N ASN A 84 -2.14 0.16 -50.88
CA ASN A 84 -2.87 1.42 -50.73
C ASN A 84 -1.99 2.54 -50.13
N GLN A 85 -0.81 2.82 -50.68
CA GLN A 85 0.10 3.88 -50.18
C GLN A 85 -0.59 5.25 -50.07
N SER A 86 -1.60 5.49 -50.91
CA SER A 86 -2.36 6.75 -50.94
C SER A 86 -3.28 6.97 -49.74
N GLU A 87 -3.68 5.92 -49.02
CA GLU A 87 -4.63 6.02 -47.89
C GLU A 87 -3.96 6.35 -46.56
N LEU A 88 -2.63 6.28 -46.47
CA LEU A 88 -1.85 6.54 -45.25
C LEU A 88 -0.84 7.67 -45.42
N ASP A 89 -0.68 8.18 -46.64
CA ASP A 89 0.20 9.29 -46.97
C ASP A 89 -0.28 10.56 -46.23
N PRO A 90 0.55 11.14 -45.34
CA PRO A 90 0.14 12.31 -44.57
C PRO A 90 -0.29 13.49 -45.45
N VAL A 91 0.22 13.60 -46.68
CA VAL A 91 -0.15 14.67 -47.63
C VAL A 91 -1.59 14.52 -48.13
N LYS A 92 -2.14 13.30 -48.13
CA LYS A 92 -3.50 13.02 -48.61
C LYS A 92 -4.51 12.85 -47.47
N VAL A 93 -4.05 12.31 -46.34
CA VAL A 93 -4.90 11.96 -45.19
C VAL A 93 -5.13 13.15 -44.28
N LEU A 94 -4.12 14.01 -44.10
CA LEU A 94 -4.21 15.13 -43.18
C LEU A 94 -4.70 16.39 -43.93
N PRO A 95 -5.65 17.16 -43.36
CA PRO A 95 -6.10 18.41 -43.95
C PRO A 95 -5.05 19.52 -43.84
N GLU A 96 -5.26 20.65 -44.54
CA GLU A 96 -4.34 21.80 -44.51
C GLU A 96 -4.07 22.33 -43.09
N VAL A 97 -5.07 22.28 -42.21
CA VAL A 97 -4.92 22.60 -40.78
C VAL A 97 -5.01 21.33 -39.95
N ILE A 98 -3.88 20.91 -39.40
CA ILE A 98 -3.76 19.64 -38.67
C ILE A 98 -4.12 19.86 -37.21
N GLU A 99 -5.25 19.29 -36.78
CA GLU A 99 -5.65 19.18 -35.38
C GLU A 99 -5.19 17.85 -34.78
N LYS A 100 -5.16 17.79 -33.45
CA LYS A 100 -4.77 16.58 -32.70
C LYS A 100 -5.68 15.38 -33.01
N THR A 101 -6.96 15.62 -33.25
CA THR A 101 -7.95 14.61 -33.66
C THR A 101 -7.56 13.92 -34.97
N HIS A 102 -7.03 14.67 -35.94
CA HIS A 102 -6.56 14.12 -37.21
C HIS A 102 -5.35 13.18 -37.02
N ILE A 103 -4.42 13.54 -36.13
CA ILE A 103 -3.27 12.70 -35.80
C ILE A 103 -3.69 11.41 -35.12
N VAL A 104 -4.65 11.45 -34.19
CA VAL A 104 -5.16 10.26 -33.50
C VAL A 104 -5.81 9.27 -34.49
N GLU A 105 -6.57 9.78 -35.46
CA GLU A 105 -7.16 8.92 -36.50
C GLU A 105 -6.09 8.34 -37.43
N TRP A 106 -5.07 9.13 -37.80
CA TRP A 106 -3.95 8.65 -38.60
C TRP A 106 -3.12 7.58 -37.86
N GLU A 107 -2.85 7.79 -36.57
CA GLU A 107 -2.19 6.81 -35.69
C GLU A 107 -2.95 5.48 -35.68
N LYS A 108 -4.28 5.52 -35.55
CA LYS A 108 -5.13 4.33 -35.54
C LYS A 108 -5.04 3.55 -36.86
N GLN A 109 -4.97 4.25 -37.98
CA GLN A 109 -4.79 3.63 -39.30
C GLN A 109 -3.39 3.01 -39.47
N LEU A 110 -2.34 3.71 -39.02
CA LEU A 110 -0.97 3.19 -39.01
C LEU A 110 -0.86 1.93 -38.16
N LYS A 111 -1.42 1.95 -36.94
CA LYS A 111 -1.43 0.79 -36.03
C LYS A 111 -2.20 -0.41 -36.59
N LYS A 112 -3.32 -0.17 -37.27
CA LYS A 112 -4.07 -1.24 -37.94
C LYS A 112 -3.20 -1.95 -38.99
N LYS A 113 -2.46 -1.18 -39.79
CA LYS A 113 -1.56 -1.71 -40.83
C LYS A 113 -0.33 -2.40 -40.25
N LEU A 114 0.22 -1.86 -39.17
CA LEU A 114 1.28 -2.51 -38.39
C LEU A 114 0.81 -3.89 -37.90
N LYS A 115 -0.40 -3.97 -37.35
CA LYS A 115 -1.00 -5.23 -36.89
C LYS A 115 -1.18 -6.24 -38.03
N GLU A 116 -1.71 -5.80 -39.17
CA GLU A 116 -1.81 -6.63 -40.39
C GLU A 116 -0.43 -7.19 -40.82
N ALA A 117 0.64 -6.39 -40.69
CA ALA A 117 2.00 -6.81 -40.99
C ALA A 117 2.53 -7.85 -39.99
N MET A 118 2.24 -7.67 -38.69
CA MET A 118 2.64 -8.58 -37.61
C MET A 118 2.02 -9.97 -37.72
N GLU A 119 0.80 -10.07 -38.25
CA GLU A 119 0.08 -11.34 -38.42
C GLU A 119 0.60 -12.19 -39.60
N GLN A 120 1.48 -11.64 -40.45
CA GLN A 120 2.01 -12.38 -41.60
C GLN A 120 3.16 -13.35 -41.23
N PRO A 121 3.23 -14.54 -41.86
CA PRO A 121 4.29 -15.52 -41.59
C PRO A 121 5.72 -15.04 -41.88
N LYS A 122 5.88 -14.09 -42.82
CA LYS A 122 7.14 -13.41 -43.15
C LYS A 122 7.04 -11.93 -42.77
N SER A 123 6.82 -11.67 -41.49
CA SER A 123 6.60 -10.32 -40.98
C SER A 123 7.82 -9.42 -41.19
N PRO A 124 7.67 -8.22 -41.80
CA PRO A 124 8.74 -7.21 -41.90
C PRO A 124 8.97 -6.45 -40.57
N PHE A 125 8.26 -6.82 -39.51
CA PHE A 125 8.23 -6.09 -38.24
C PHE A 125 9.60 -6.02 -37.55
N SER A 126 10.39 -7.11 -37.55
CA SER A 126 11.72 -7.11 -36.92
C SER A 126 12.67 -6.11 -37.58
N VAL A 127 12.64 -6.02 -38.91
CA VAL A 127 13.45 -5.07 -39.69
C VAL A 127 12.98 -3.63 -39.45
N LEU A 128 11.67 -3.41 -39.33
CA LEU A 128 11.12 -2.10 -38.96
C LEU A 128 11.59 -1.69 -37.56
N GLN A 129 11.55 -2.61 -36.59
CA GLN A 129 11.97 -2.36 -35.22
C GLN A 129 13.47 -1.98 -35.15
N GLU A 130 14.34 -2.73 -35.84
CA GLU A 130 15.77 -2.40 -35.95
C GLU A 130 16.03 -1.05 -36.64
N SER A 131 15.18 -0.65 -37.59
CA SER A 131 15.32 0.63 -38.30
C SER A 131 14.91 1.85 -37.47
N ILE A 132 13.93 1.68 -36.58
CA ILE A 132 13.41 2.74 -35.70
C ILE A 132 14.30 2.86 -34.45
N ASP A 133 14.74 1.72 -33.94
CA ASP A 133 15.53 1.63 -32.72
C ASP A 133 16.66 0.60 -32.87
N PRO A 134 17.83 1.01 -33.39
CA PRO A 134 18.96 0.10 -33.56
C PRO A 134 19.48 -0.39 -32.21
N SER A 135 19.64 -1.71 -32.07
CA SER A 135 20.10 -2.33 -30.82
C SER A 135 21.46 -1.78 -30.38
N VAL A 136 21.52 -1.17 -29.20
CA VAL A 136 22.76 -0.76 -28.53
C VAL A 136 23.03 -1.73 -27.39
N GLN A 137 24.29 -2.12 -27.20
CA GLN A 137 24.72 -3.06 -26.15
C GLN A 137 24.24 -2.62 -24.76
N ALA A 138 23.74 -3.59 -23.99
CA ALA A 138 23.24 -3.39 -22.64
C ALA A 138 24.39 -3.15 -21.64
N ASP A 139 24.42 -1.97 -21.02
CA ASP A 139 25.32 -1.67 -19.91
C ASP A 139 24.67 -2.14 -18.59
N ASN A 140 25.22 -3.20 -17.99
CA ASN A 140 24.56 -3.99 -16.94
C ASN A 140 24.78 -3.49 -15.49
N SER A 141 25.40 -2.33 -15.26
CA SER A 141 25.43 -1.74 -13.92
C SER A 141 25.70 -0.25 -13.99
N VAL A 142 24.65 0.54 -13.82
CA VAL A 142 24.71 1.99 -13.92
C VAL A 142 24.46 2.61 -12.55
N ASP A 143 25.41 3.43 -12.06
CA ASP A 143 25.20 4.32 -10.91
C ASP A 143 24.15 5.38 -11.27
N HIS A 144 22.87 5.05 -11.06
CA HIS A 144 21.73 5.95 -11.33
C HIS A 144 21.69 7.14 -10.37
N ILE A 145 22.19 6.98 -9.14
CA ILE A 145 22.19 8.05 -8.13
C ILE A 145 23.23 9.12 -8.48
N GLY A 146 24.46 8.71 -8.82
CA GLY A 146 25.52 9.64 -9.19
C GLY A 146 25.17 10.47 -10.42
N ARG A 147 24.49 9.86 -11.40
CA ARG A 147 24.00 10.47 -12.64
C ARG A 147 22.86 11.47 -12.44
N LEU A 148 22.08 11.34 -11.36
CA LEU A 148 20.89 12.17 -11.13
C LEU A 148 21.22 13.66 -10.97
N PHE A 149 22.39 14.00 -10.42
CA PHE A 149 22.84 15.39 -10.32
C PHE A 149 23.05 16.01 -11.70
N THR A 150 23.74 15.31 -12.60
CA THR A 150 23.97 15.77 -13.97
C THR A 150 22.65 15.89 -14.72
N LEU A 151 21.78 14.88 -14.59
CA LEU A 151 20.44 14.91 -15.17
C LEU A 151 19.63 16.13 -14.69
N ALA A 152 19.63 16.43 -13.39
CA ALA A 152 18.91 17.57 -12.85
C ALA A 152 19.43 18.92 -13.40
N CYS A 153 20.74 19.05 -13.60
CA CYS A 153 21.34 20.22 -14.22
C CYS A 153 20.93 20.36 -15.69
N GLU A 154 20.99 19.29 -16.49
CA GLU A 154 20.57 19.32 -17.90
C GLU A 154 19.08 19.63 -18.05
N LEU A 155 18.22 19.05 -17.18
CA LEU A 155 16.80 19.39 -17.14
C LEU A 155 16.56 20.85 -16.78
N HIS A 156 17.40 21.45 -15.94
CA HIS A 156 17.30 22.88 -15.62
C HIS A 156 17.68 23.75 -16.82
N GLU A 157 18.80 23.45 -17.47
CA GLU A 157 19.29 24.16 -18.66
C GLU A 157 18.25 24.16 -19.80
N GLN A 158 17.57 23.03 -19.99
CA GLN A 158 16.54 22.85 -21.03
C GLN A 158 15.14 23.32 -20.60
N ASN A 159 15.00 24.02 -19.46
CA ASN A 159 13.71 24.46 -18.92
C ASN A 159 12.69 23.31 -18.73
N ALA A 160 13.15 22.11 -18.38
CA ALA A 160 12.34 20.90 -18.25
C ALA A 160 11.89 20.61 -16.81
N LEU A 161 12.24 21.47 -15.85
CA LEU A 161 11.72 21.45 -14.48
C LEU A 161 10.36 22.21 -14.39
N PRO A 162 9.48 21.91 -13.42
CA PRO A 162 9.66 21.02 -12.28
C PRO A 162 9.60 19.54 -12.65
N ALA A 163 10.39 18.71 -11.95
CA ALA A 163 10.46 17.28 -12.17
C ALA A 163 10.16 16.44 -10.92
N LEU A 164 9.46 15.32 -11.15
CA LEU A 164 9.28 14.25 -10.16
C LEU A 164 10.17 13.07 -10.52
N VAL A 165 11.04 12.68 -9.60
CA VAL A 165 11.95 11.54 -9.75
C VAL A 165 11.41 10.38 -8.94
N PHE A 166 10.93 9.33 -9.60
CA PHE A 166 10.50 8.11 -8.95
C PHE A 166 11.67 7.16 -8.74
N ASN A 167 11.90 6.80 -7.49
CA ASN A 167 12.76 5.70 -7.07
C ASN A 167 11.96 4.86 -6.04
N TYR A 168 11.85 3.55 -6.28
CA TYR A 168 10.99 2.68 -5.46
C TYR A 168 11.67 2.20 -4.17
N ASP A 169 12.86 2.72 -3.85
CA ASP A 169 13.54 2.52 -2.59
C ASP A 169 13.60 3.85 -1.80
N ARG A 170 13.02 3.85 -0.59
CA ARG A 170 12.95 5.04 0.27
C ARG A 170 14.34 5.55 0.65
N SER A 171 15.26 4.64 0.96
CA SER A 171 16.63 5.00 1.36
C SER A 171 17.38 5.65 0.20
N GLN A 172 17.17 5.14 -1.02
CA GLN A 172 17.76 5.73 -2.22
C GLN A 172 17.18 7.10 -2.54
N CYS A 173 15.90 7.36 -2.23
CA CYS A 173 15.31 8.70 -2.37
C CYS A 173 16.06 9.74 -1.52
N GLU A 174 16.31 9.41 -0.24
CA GLU A 174 17.07 10.28 0.67
C GLU A 174 18.52 10.46 0.21
N ILE A 175 19.21 9.35 -0.13
CA ILE A 175 20.59 9.36 -0.62
C ILE A 175 20.73 10.20 -1.88
N ALA A 176 19.77 10.10 -2.81
CA ALA A 176 19.78 10.85 -4.07
C ALA A 176 19.69 12.36 -3.84
N VAL A 177 18.74 12.81 -3.02
CA VAL A 177 18.62 14.24 -2.70
C VAL A 177 19.84 14.73 -1.91
N ARG A 178 20.33 13.94 -0.96
CA ARG A 178 21.52 14.28 -0.18
C ARG A 178 22.78 14.38 -1.05
N SER A 179 22.92 13.51 -2.05
CA SER A 179 24.03 13.56 -3.01
C SER A 179 23.99 14.82 -3.86
N ILE A 180 22.81 15.19 -4.38
CA ILE A 180 22.60 16.45 -5.12
C ILE A 180 22.90 17.65 -4.21
N LEU A 181 22.37 17.65 -2.98
CA LEU A 181 22.55 18.72 -2.01
C LEU A 181 24.04 18.93 -1.67
N SER A 182 24.78 17.85 -1.39
CA SER A 182 26.22 17.93 -1.08
C SER A 182 26.96 18.57 -2.24
N LYS A 183 26.74 18.10 -3.48
CA LYS A 183 27.40 18.65 -4.67
C LYS A 183 27.13 20.14 -4.87
N LEU A 184 25.90 20.60 -4.58
CA LEU A 184 25.55 22.03 -4.64
C LEU A 184 26.25 22.84 -3.54
N ILE A 185 26.26 22.34 -2.30
CA ILE A 185 26.91 23.01 -1.16
C ILE A 185 28.42 23.12 -1.39
N ASP A 186 29.05 22.03 -1.82
CA ASP A 186 30.49 21.97 -2.08
C ASP A 186 30.89 22.91 -3.22
N ALA A 187 30.10 22.94 -4.30
CA ALA A 187 30.31 23.86 -5.41
C ALA A 187 30.10 25.33 -5.01
N GLU A 188 29.10 25.62 -4.19
CA GLU A 188 28.87 26.97 -3.67
C GLU A 188 29.99 27.41 -2.72
N ALA A 189 30.49 26.53 -1.86
CA ALA A 189 31.62 26.81 -0.98
C ALA A 189 32.90 27.11 -1.77
N ALA A 190 33.18 26.32 -2.81
CA ALA A 190 34.29 26.56 -3.73
C ALA A 190 34.14 27.91 -4.46
N PHE A 191 32.93 28.26 -4.88
CA PHE A 191 32.63 29.54 -5.52
C PHE A 191 32.82 30.71 -4.54
N LYS A 192 32.25 30.65 -3.34
CA LYS A 192 32.41 31.69 -2.30
C LYS A 192 33.88 31.89 -1.89
N GLY A 193 34.68 30.83 -1.92
CA GLY A 193 36.11 30.86 -1.63
C GLY A 193 36.98 31.44 -2.76
N SER A 194 36.60 31.26 -4.02
CA SER A 194 37.38 31.70 -5.18
C SER A 194 36.96 33.07 -5.73
N ASP A 195 35.67 33.39 -5.69
CA ASP A 195 35.13 34.57 -6.33
C ASP A 195 35.46 35.88 -5.58
N THR A 196 35.97 36.86 -6.33
CA THR A 196 36.34 38.18 -5.80
C THR A 196 35.13 39.08 -5.63
N THR A 197 34.08 38.90 -6.44
CA THR A 197 32.87 39.74 -6.39
C THR A 197 32.05 39.45 -5.14
N TRP A 198 31.89 38.17 -4.78
CA TRP A 198 31.24 37.75 -3.55
C TRP A 198 31.97 38.25 -2.30
N LYS A 199 33.30 38.14 -2.26
CA LYS A 199 34.12 38.66 -1.14
C LYS A 199 33.99 40.17 -0.99
N LYS A 200 33.81 40.91 -2.10
CA LYS A 200 33.52 42.35 -2.04
C LYS A 200 32.13 42.60 -1.42
N LYS A 201 31.09 41.90 -1.89
CA LYS A 201 29.73 42.00 -1.33
C LYS A 201 29.68 41.69 0.18
N LEU A 202 30.42 40.68 0.63
CA LEU A 202 30.49 40.33 2.05
C LEU A 202 31.12 41.46 2.88
N ARG A 203 32.23 42.04 2.40
CA ARG A 203 32.87 43.19 3.07
C ARG A 203 31.96 44.40 3.11
N ASP A 204 31.26 44.70 2.03
CA ASP A 204 30.32 45.82 1.95
C ASP A 204 29.15 45.61 2.94
N PHE A 205 28.65 44.38 3.07
CA PHE A 205 27.62 44.03 4.05
C PHE A 205 28.11 44.12 5.50
N GLU A 206 29.31 43.63 5.81
CA GLU A 206 29.91 43.75 7.15
C GLU A 206 30.14 45.21 7.53
N GLN A 207 30.57 46.06 6.59
CA GLN A 207 30.69 47.49 6.78
C GLN A 207 29.33 48.13 7.08
N TRP A 208 28.29 47.76 6.34
CA TRP A 208 26.92 48.21 6.61
C TRP A 208 26.42 47.75 7.99
N GLN A 209 26.69 46.51 8.41
CA GLN A 209 26.31 46.03 9.74
C GLN A 209 26.99 46.83 10.85
N ARG A 210 28.28 47.15 10.70
CA ARG A 210 29.02 48.02 11.63
C ARG A 210 28.44 49.44 11.67
N GLN A 211 28.09 50.00 10.51
CA GLN A 211 27.46 51.32 10.42
C GLN A 211 26.06 51.34 11.04
N LYS A 212 25.25 50.27 10.86
CA LYS A 212 23.94 50.10 11.50
C LYS A 212 24.06 49.94 13.02
N GLY A 213 25.10 49.26 13.50
CA GLY A 213 25.47 49.20 14.92
C GLY A 213 25.79 50.58 15.50
N ASN A 214 26.68 51.33 14.86
CA ASN A 214 27.06 52.68 15.29
C ASN A 214 25.91 53.70 15.19
N ASN A 215 25.01 53.58 14.21
CA ASN A 215 23.81 54.43 14.10
C ASN A 215 22.70 54.09 15.10
N ARG A 216 22.70 52.88 15.68
CA ARG A 216 21.83 52.57 16.83
C ARG A 216 22.33 53.26 18.10
N GLU A 217 23.63 53.39 18.29
CA GLU A 217 24.22 54.12 19.43
C GLU A 217 24.01 55.65 19.32
N SER A 218 24.08 56.22 18.12
CA SER A 218 23.81 57.66 17.91
C SER A 218 22.32 58.05 17.97
N ARG A 219 21.39 57.09 17.87
CA ARG A 219 19.94 57.32 18.10
C ARG A 219 19.53 57.30 19.57
N VAL A 220 20.37 56.80 20.47
CA VAL A 220 20.07 56.75 21.92
C VAL A 220 20.43 58.07 22.63
N PHE A 221 21.17 58.98 21.98
CA PHE A 221 21.50 60.31 22.52
C PHE A 221 20.93 61.45 21.66
N LYS A 222 19.60 61.66 21.74
CA LYS A 222 18.95 62.96 21.49
C LYS A 222 17.49 62.93 21.98
N SER A 223 17.31 62.93 23.29
CA SER A 223 16.08 63.41 23.92
C SER A 223 16.40 64.66 24.73
N SER A 224 16.52 65.79 24.04
CA SER A 224 16.38 67.09 24.68
C SER A 224 15.67 68.04 23.73
N ASP A 225 14.42 68.29 24.10
CA ASP A 225 13.72 69.56 23.99
C ASP A 225 13.21 70.01 22.60
N SER A 226 11.90 69.86 22.38
CA SER A 226 10.96 70.94 21.99
C SER A 226 9.69 70.43 21.29
N GLY A 227 8.52 70.79 21.85
CA GLY A 227 7.27 71.03 21.13
C GLY A 227 6.39 69.82 20.76
N GLU A 228 5.25 69.69 21.44
CA GLU A 228 4.13 68.85 21.04
C GLU A 228 3.67 69.15 19.60
N ARG A 229 3.88 68.22 18.68
CA ARG A 229 3.04 68.05 17.49
C ARG A 229 2.52 66.62 17.47
N ASN A 230 1.22 66.48 17.71
CA ASN A 230 0.49 65.24 17.42
C ASN A 230 0.53 65.01 15.91
N LEU A 231 1.47 64.19 15.45
CA LEU A 231 1.52 63.71 14.07
C LEU A 231 0.26 62.89 13.78
N SER A 232 -0.40 63.16 12.66
CA SER A 232 -1.58 62.41 12.27
C SER A 232 -1.21 60.95 11.99
N LYS A 233 -2.11 59.99 12.29
CA LYS A 233 -1.93 58.55 12.00
C LYS A 233 -1.57 58.29 10.53
N LEU A 234 -1.98 59.19 9.64
CA LEU A 234 -1.71 59.18 8.21
C LEU A 234 -0.28 59.62 7.85
N GLU A 235 0.30 60.57 8.60
CA GLU A 235 1.71 60.99 8.43
C GLU A 235 2.68 59.94 8.94
N ILE A 236 2.33 59.22 10.02
CA ILE A 236 3.10 58.07 10.50
C ILE A 236 3.11 56.97 9.44
N ALA A 237 1.95 56.62 8.88
CA ALA A 237 1.86 55.64 7.80
C ALA A 237 2.61 56.08 6.52
N ARG A 238 2.61 57.38 6.21
CA ARG A 238 3.34 57.95 5.07
C ARG A 238 4.85 57.97 5.30
N GLN A 239 5.30 58.19 6.54
CA GLN A 239 6.72 58.11 6.92
C GLN A 239 7.20 56.66 6.95
N GLU A 240 6.42 55.72 7.50
CA GLU A 240 6.70 54.27 7.46
C GLU A 240 6.76 53.72 6.04
N GLY A 241 5.91 54.21 5.13
CA GLY A 241 5.95 53.89 3.71
C GLY A 241 7.09 54.54 2.91
N SER A 242 7.79 55.53 3.50
CA SER A 242 8.90 56.27 2.85
C SER A 242 10.29 55.86 3.33
N VAL A 243 10.39 54.91 4.28
CA VAL A 243 11.67 54.33 4.66
C VAL A 243 12.12 53.42 3.52
N GLU A 244 13.08 53.89 2.71
CA GLU A 244 13.79 53.01 1.79
C GLU A 244 14.44 51.88 2.60
N ILE A 245 13.85 50.70 2.53
CA ILE A 245 14.42 49.47 3.09
C ILE A 245 15.78 49.31 2.41
N SER A 246 16.85 49.48 3.18
CA SER A 246 18.20 49.37 2.64
C SER A 246 18.34 47.98 1.99
N PRO A 247 18.91 47.85 0.78
CA PRO A 247 19.05 46.56 0.10
C PRO A 247 19.70 45.47 0.98
N TRP A 248 20.53 45.90 1.93
CA TRP A 248 21.23 45.05 2.91
C TRP A 248 20.34 44.50 4.04
N GLU A 249 19.17 45.09 4.34
CA GLU A 249 18.27 44.56 5.38
C GLU A 249 17.63 43.23 5.00
N SER A 250 17.53 42.96 3.70
CA SER A 250 17.05 41.69 3.14
C SER A 250 18.18 40.72 2.78
N PHE A 251 19.44 41.14 2.91
CA PHE A 251 20.59 40.31 2.53
C PHE A 251 20.94 39.33 3.65
N ASP A 252 20.82 38.03 3.36
CA ASP A 252 21.29 36.95 4.22
C ASP A 252 22.54 36.28 3.61
N PRO A 253 23.73 36.42 4.22
CA PRO A 253 24.96 35.76 3.76
C PRO A 253 24.89 34.23 3.76
N LYS A 254 24.00 33.65 4.59
CA LYS A 254 23.84 32.19 4.74
C LYS A 254 22.80 31.62 3.78
N ALA A 255 22.01 32.45 3.10
CA ALA A 255 21.05 31.98 2.11
C ALA A 255 21.78 31.33 0.92
N PRO A 256 21.21 30.25 0.33
CA PRO A 256 21.74 29.67 -0.90
C PRO A 256 21.75 30.69 -2.03
N LEU A 257 22.86 30.77 -2.76
CA LEU A 257 22.93 31.55 -3.99
C LEU A 257 22.04 30.94 -5.08
N ASP A 258 21.34 31.77 -5.85
CA ASP A 258 20.47 31.32 -6.95
C ASP A 258 21.19 30.41 -7.97
N HIS A 259 22.48 30.65 -8.23
CA HIS A 259 23.30 29.81 -9.12
C HIS A 259 23.59 28.41 -8.58
N PHE A 260 23.29 28.13 -7.31
CA PHE A 260 23.53 26.86 -6.62
C PHE A 260 22.26 26.35 -5.93
N SER A 261 21.10 26.80 -6.41
CA SER A 261 19.78 26.46 -5.90
C SER A 261 18.84 26.18 -7.07
N PHE A 262 18.12 25.05 -7.01
CA PHE A 262 17.04 24.79 -7.95
C PHE A 262 15.75 25.51 -7.55
N ALA A 263 15.70 26.21 -6.41
CA ALA A 263 14.48 26.88 -5.96
C ALA A 263 14.05 28.00 -6.93
N ASP A 264 12.75 28.10 -7.18
CA ASP A 264 12.21 29.25 -7.92
C ASP A 264 11.81 30.37 -6.94
N SER A 265 12.79 31.21 -6.58
CA SER A 265 12.62 32.35 -5.67
C SER A 265 11.61 33.40 -6.17
N LYS A 266 11.18 33.34 -7.45
CA LYS A 266 10.14 34.24 -7.99
C LYS A 266 8.74 33.82 -7.58
N MET A 267 8.52 32.55 -7.30
CA MET A 267 7.19 31.99 -7.00
C MET A 267 6.78 32.18 -5.54
N MET A 268 7.74 32.34 -4.62
CA MET A 268 7.48 32.44 -3.19
C MET A 268 8.51 33.34 -2.50
N GLN A 269 8.05 34.18 -1.57
CA GLN A 269 8.94 34.99 -0.74
C GLN A 269 9.61 34.14 0.35
N GLN A 270 10.84 34.49 0.71
CA GLN A 270 11.61 33.76 1.71
C GLN A 270 10.95 33.75 3.09
N ARG A 271 10.20 34.80 3.46
CA ARG A 271 9.44 34.87 4.71
C ARG A 271 8.35 33.80 4.79
N ASP A 272 7.66 33.53 3.69
CA ASP A 272 6.61 32.51 3.64
C ASP A 272 7.20 31.11 3.76
N LEU A 273 8.35 30.89 3.14
CA LEU A 273 9.10 29.65 3.28
C LEU A 273 9.54 29.43 4.73
N ASP A 274 10.14 30.44 5.36
CA ASP A 274 10.59 30.34 6.75
C ASP A 274 9.41 30.10 7.70
N ASN A 275 8.25 30.75 7.47
CA ASN A 275 7.02 30.47 8.22
C ASN A 275 6.55 29.02 8.10
N LEU A 276 6.68 28.41 6.92
CA LEU A 276 6.36 26.99 6.73
C LEU A 276 7.38 26.10 7.43
N VAL A 277 8.67 26.39 7.28
CA VAL A 277 9.77 25.64 7.92
C VAL A 277 9.67 25.70 9.45
N LEU A 278 9.28 26.84 10.04
CA LEU A 278 9.06 26.98 11.48
C LEU A 278 7.98 26.06 12.04
N ARG A 279 7.04 25.60 11.21
CA ARG A 279 6.03 24.63 11.62
C ARG A 279 6.64 23.24 11.83
N LEU A 280 7.78 22.93 11.21
CA LEU A 280 8.45 21.65 11.36
C LEU A 280 9.15 21.56 12.71
N ASN A 281 8.89 20.47 13.44
CA ASN A 281 9.58 20.22 14.70
C ASN A 281 11.05 19.83 14.43
N PRO A 282 12.05 20.61 14.91
CA PRO A 282 13.47 20.35 14.66
C PRO A 282 13.97 19.02 15.26
N LYS A 283 13.27 18.46 16.25
CA LYS A 283 13.59 17.15 16.84
C LYS A 283 13.13 15.98 15.97
N LYS A 284 12.12 16.19 15.11
CA LYS A 284 11.51 15.13 14.28
C LYS A 284 11.96 15.17 12.83
N VAL A 285 12.52 16.28 12.36
CA VAL A 285 12.96 16.47 10.97
C VAL A 285 14.44 16.81 10.95
N GLN A 286 15.22 16.04 10.20
CA GLN A 286 16.66 16.23 10.12
C GLN A 286 17.00 17.57 9.45
N PRO A 287 18.00 18.34 9.95
CA PRO A 287 18.31 19.68 9.43
C PRO A 287 18.62 19.73 7.93
N TRP A 288 19.30 18.71 7.39
CA TRP A 288 19.65 18.67 5.96
C TRP A 288 18.42 18.65 5.04
N LEU A 289 17.27 18.15 5.50
CA LEU A 289 16.02 18.17 4.73
C LEU A 289 15.49 19.60 4.59
N ILE A 290 15.69 20.43 5.61
CA ILE A 290 15.32 21.85 5.58
C ILE A 290 16.25 22.60 4.61
N ASP A 291 17.54 22.29 4.65
CA ASP A 291 18.51 22.85 3.69
C ASP A 291 18.20 22.43 2.25
N ALA A 292 17.75 21.19 2.05
CA ALA A 292 17.26 20.70 0.75
C ALA A 292 16.05 21.51 0.26
N LEU A 293 15.04 21.70 1.13
CA LEU A 293 13.85 22.50 0.80
C LEU A 293 14.24 23.92 0.38
N ARG A 294 15.13 24.58 1.13
CA ARG A 294 15.64 25.92 0.81
C ARG A 294 16.32 26.00 -0.56
N ARG A 295 16.86 24.90 -1.08
CA ARG A 295 17.48 24.81 -2.41
C ARG A 295 16.56 24.28 -3.51
N GLY A 296 15.26 24.15 -3.26
CA GLY A 296 14.30 23.69 -4.26
C GLY A 296 14.23 22.18 -4.44
N LEU A 297 14.78 21.42 -3.48
CA LEU A 297 14.84 19.97 -3.46
C LEU A 297 13.88 19.39 -2.41
N GLY A 298 13.21 18.28 -2.71
CA GLY A 298 12.35 17.59 -1.74
C GLY A 298 12.45 16.06 -1.80
N VAL A 299 12.18 15.40 -0.67
CA VAL A 299 12.02 13.94 -0.58
C VAL A 299 10.55 13.63 -0.25
N HIS A 300 9.94 12.64 -0.88
CA HIS A 300 8.57 12.24 -0.56
C HIS A 300 8.38 10.72 -0.53
N HIS A 301 8.22 10.14 0.66
CA HIS A 301 7.84 8.75 0.83
C HIS A 301 7.15 8.53 2.18
N ALA A 302 6.44 7.42 2.34
CA ALA A 302 5.67 7.10 3.56
C ALA A 302 6.49 7.16 4.87
N GLY A 303 7.80 6.85 4.81
CA GLY A 303 8.69 6.98 5.98
C GLY A 303 9.03 8.41 6.42
N MET A 304 8.66 9.45 5.65
CA MET A 304 8.88 10.84 6.03
C MET A 304 7.77 11.34 6.96
N ASN A 305 8.13 12.24 7.88
CA ASN A 305 7.18 12.91 8.76
C ASN A 305 6.01 13.51 7.97
N LEU A 306 4.77 13.30 8.45
CA LEU A 306 3.54 13.73 7.75
C LEU A 306 3.54 15.24 7.45
N GLN A 307 3.95 16.06 8.42
CA GLN A 307 3.99 17.50 8.26
C GLN A 307 5.04 17.94 7.22
N TYR A 308 6.19 17.26 7.19
CA TYR A 308 7.19 17.48 6.15
C TYR A 308 6.65 17.12 4.75
N ARG A 309 5.97 15.98 4.60
CA ARG A 309 5.34 15.60 3.32
C ARG A 309 4.34 16.63 2.83
N ARG A 310 3.45 17.11 3.71
CA ARG A 310 2.49 18.18 3.39
C ARG A 310 3.18 19.46 2.92
N ILE A 311 4.28 19.86 3.55
CA ILE A 311 5.06 21.03 3.12
C ILE A 311 5.72 20.81 1.75
N VAL A 312 6.31 19.64 1.50
CA VAL A 312 6.87 19.29 0.19
C VAL A 312 5.81 19.40 -0.91
N GLU A 313 4.62 18.85 -0.67
CA GLU A 313 3.51 18.91 -1.62
C GLU A 313 3.05 20.35 -1.88
N MET A 314 2.89 21.16 -0.83
CA MET A 314 2.51 22.57 -0.95
C MET A 314 3.56 23.37 -1.74
N LEU A 315 4.84 23.22 -1.41
CA LEU A 315 5.91 23.96 -2.07
C LEU A 315 6.09 23.53 -3.53
N PHE A 316 5.85 22.26 -3.86
CA PHE A 316 5.87 21.78 -5.23
C PHE A 316 4.70 22.35 -6.04
N ARG A 317 3.47 22.34 -5.50
CA ARG A 317 2.29 22.93 -6.16
C ARG A 317 2.44 24.43 -6.38
N LYS A 318 3.09 25.14 -5.46
CA LYS A 318 3.43 26.56 -5.60
C LYS A 318 4.57 26.83 -6.59
N GLY A 319 5.22 25.80 -7.13
CA GLY A 319 6.32 25.93 -8.09
C GLY A 319 7.68 26.30 -7.48
N TYR A 320 7.78 26.39 -6.15
CA TYR A 320 9.02 26.70 -5.44
C TYR A 320 10.00 25.53 -5.49
N LEU A 321 9.53 24.31 -5.16
CA LEU A 321 10.33 23.09 -5.37
C LEU A 321 10.33 22.71 -6.84
N ARG A 322 11.53 22.53 -7.40
CA ARG A 322 11.71 22.20 -8.81
C ARG A 322 12.12 20.75 -9.01
N LEU A 323 12.63 20.07 -7.99
CA LEU A 323 12.99 18.66 -8.04
C LEU A 323 12.52 17.94 -6.77
N VAL A 324 11.68 16.92 -6.91
CA VAL A 324 11.26 16.08 -5.79
C VAL A 324 11.55 14.62 -6.12
N VAL A 325 12.24 13.92 -5.22
CA VAL A 325 12.51 12.48 -5.33
C VAL A 325 11.52 11.73 -4.45
N ALA A 326 10.78 10.79 -5.02
CA ALA A 326 9.67 10.14 -4.35
C ALA A 326 9.53 8.64 -4.67
N THR A 327 8.79 7.92 -3.82
CA THR A 327 8.36 6.54 -4.10
C THR A 327 7.07 6.51 -4.91
N GLY A 328 6.72 5.33 -5.47
CA GLY A 328 5.55 5.15 -6.33
C GLY A 328 4.19 5.51 -5.70
N THR A 329 4.08 5.57 -4.37
CA THR A 329 2.84 5.94 -3.67
C THR A 329 2.37 7.36 -4.01
N LEU A 330 3.31 8.27 -4.32
CA LEU A 330 2.99 9.63 -4.73
C LEU A 330 2.20 9.66 -6.06
N ALA A 331 2.39 8.64 -6.92
CA ALA A 331 1.70 8.56 -8.20
C ALA A 331 0.18 8.31 -8.06
N LEU A 332 -0.28 7.71 -6.95
CA LEU A 332 -1.64 7.19 -6.80
C LEU A 332 -2.65 8.15 -6.17
N GLY A 333 -2.22 9.27 -5.55
CA GLY A 333 -3.14 10.00 -4.65
C GLY A 333 -3.09 11.52 -4.65
N ILE A 334 -2.09 12.18 -5.25
CA ILE A 334 -1.88 13.62 -5.01
C ILE A 334 -1.79 14.41 -6.31
N ASN A 335 -2.47 15.56 -6.36
CA ASN A 335 -2.39 16.51 -7.49
C ASN A 335 -1.04 17.27 -7.49
N MET A 336 0.00 16.61 -7.99
CA MET A 336 1.33 17.20 -8.23
C MET A 336 1.74 16.99 -9.70
N PRO A 337 1.18 17.78 -10.64
CA PRO A 337 1.56 17.68 -12.04
C PRO A 337 2.95 18.33 -12.24
N CYS A 338 3.76 17.73 -13.09
CA CYS A 338 5.14 18.16 -13.33
C CYS A 338 5.42 18.26 -14.83
N LYS A 339 6.47 18.98 -15.21
CA LYS A 339 6.87 19.06 -16.62
C LYS A 339 7.58 17.78 -17.06
N THR A 340 8.39 17.21 -16.15
CA THR A 340 9.16 15.99 -16.40
C THR A 340 8.95 14.96 -15.30
N VAL A 341 8.80 13.70 -15.68
CA VAL A 341 8.85 12.54 -14.79
C VAL A 341 10.15 11.78 -15.08
N VAL A 342 10.88 11.40 -14.05
CA VAL A 342 12.12 10.61 -14.16
C VAL A 342 11.92 9.30 -13.42
N PHE A 343 12.23 8.17 -14.05
CA PHE A 343 12.37 6.87 -13.37
C PHE A 343 13.85 6.60 -13.14
N SER A 344 14.27 6.49 -11.88
CA SER A 344 15.69 6.39 -11.50
C SER A 344 15.96 5.07 -10.79
N GLY A 345 16.66 4.17 -11.49
CA GLY A 345 16.95 2.80 -11.04
C GLY A 345 15.81 1.82 -11.29
N ASP A 346 16.15 0.57 -11.59
CA ASP A 346 15.17 -0.51 -11.80
C ASP A 346 14.67 -1.10 -10.47
N SER A 347 13.44 -1.60 -10.47
CA SER A 347 12.80 -2.21 -9.31
C SER A 347 11.67 -3.14 -9.74
N VAL A 348 11.46 -4.21 -8.98
CA VAL A 348 10.29 -5.10 -9.14
C VAL A 348 8.98 -4.33 -8.96
N PHE A 349 8.99 -3.24 -8.20
CA PHE A 349 7.83 -2.37 -8.00
C PHE A 349 7.58 -1.38 -9.16
N LEU A 350 8.52 -1.23 -10.10
CA LEU A 350 8.28 -0.50 -11.34
C LEU A 350 7.48 -1.41 -12.30
N SER A 351 6.18 -1.53 -12.01
CA SER A 351 5.23 -2.27 -12.83
C SER A 351 4.67 -1.40 -13.96
N PRO A 352 4.08 -1.99 -15.02
CA PRO A 352 3.42 -1.25 -16.09
C PRO A 352 2.31 -0.31 -15.58
N GLN A 353 1.61 -0.72 -14.51
CA GLN A 353 0.60 0.10 -13.85
C GLN A 353 1.24 1.33 -13.16
N ASN A 354 2.29 1.11 -12.37
CA ASN A 354 2.97 2.21 -11.67
C ASN A 354 3.64 3.16 -12.66
N TYR A 355 4.24 2.65 -13.73
CA TYR A 355 4.78 3.45 -14.83
C TYR A 355 3.72 4.36 -15.46
N ARG A 356 2.54 3.82 -15.82
CA ARG A 356 1.47 4.62 -16.45
C ARG A 356 0.89 5.67 -15.48
N GLN A 357 0.75 5.33 -14.21
CA GLN A 357 0.31 6.28 -13.17
C GLN A 357 1.33 7.40 -12.95
N ALA A 358 2.61 7.06 -12.83
CA ALA A 358 3.69 8.01 -12.61
C ALA A 358 3.92 8.91 -13.84
N SER A 359 4.07 8.34 -15.04
CA SER A 359 4.23 9.09 -16.30
C SER A 359 2.98 9.93 -16.63
N GLY A 360 1.80 9.52 -16.15
CA GLY A 360 0.57 10.30 -16.16
C GLY A 360 0.70 11.69 -15.52
N ARG A 361 1.69 11.91 -14.63
CA ARG A 361 1.94 13.20 -13.97
C ARG A 361 2.73 14.20 -14.83
N ALA A 362 3.39 13.74 -15.90
CA ALA A 362 4.16 14.60 -16.80
C ALA A 362 3.23 15.41 -17.74
N GLY A 363 3.58 16.68 -17.96
CA GLY A 363 2.82 17.62 -18.79
C GLY A 363 1.69 18.29 -18.01
N ARG A 364 1.92 19.54 -17.59
CA ARG A 364 0.91 20.33 -16.86
C ARG A 364 -0.07 20.94 -17.86
N ARG A 365 -1.34 20.55 -17.76
CA ARG A 365 -2.43 21.07 -18.61
C ARG A 365 -2.46 22.60 -18.58
N GLY A 366 -2.42 23.23 -19.75
CA GLY A 366 -2.43 24.70 -19.90
C GLY A 366 -1.07 25.39 -19.72
N PHE A 367 -0.02 24.67 -19.27
CA PHE A 367 1.33 25.23 -19.10
C PHE A 367 2.36 24.58 -20.03
N ASP A 368 2.27 23.26 -20.23
CA ASP A 368 3.23 22.49 -21.02
C ASP A 368 2.54 21.89 -22.25
N LEU A 369 3.12 22.09 -23.43
CA LEU A 369 2.66 21.45 -24.68
C LEU A 369 2.92 19.94 -24.66
N LEU A 370 4.07 19.53 -24.11
CA LEU A 370 4.54 18.15 -24.02
C LEU A 370 4.97 17.83 -22.59
N GLY A 371 4.75 16.59 -22.17
CA GLY A 371 5.29 16.02 -20.94
C GLY A 371 6.48 15.13 -21.23
N ASN A 372 7.56 15.28 -20.45
CA ASN A 372 8.76 14.46 -20.62
C ASN A 372 8.77 13.29 -19.65
N VAL A 373 9.15 12.12 -20.12
CA VAL A 373 9.36 10.90 -19.34
C VAL A 373 10.79 10.43 -19.58
N VAL A 374 11.61 10.38 -18.54
CA VAL A 374 13.04 10.07 -18.64
C VAL A 374 13.36 8.83 -17.82
N PHE A 375 14.08 7.87 -18.40
CA PHE A 375 14.59 6.69 -17.72
C PHE A 375 16.09 6.87 -17.44
N ASN A 376 16.49 6.74 -16.19
CA ASN A 376 17.87 6.90 -15.71
C ASN A 376 18.33 5.62 -15.01
N GLY A 377 19.33 4.95 -15.59
CA GLY A 377 19.91 3.71 -15.04
C GLY A 377 18.94 2.52 -15.02
N ILE A 378 18.09 2.42 -16.04
CA ILE A 378 17.21 1.26 -16.29
C ILE A 378 17.61 0.70 -17.65
N ASN A 379 17.73 -0.62 -17.75
CA ASN A 379 18.09 -1.29 -19.00
C ASN A 379 17.01 -1.02 -20.08
N ARG A 380 17.44 -0.78 -21.32
CA ARG A 380 16.57 -0.53 -22.49
C ARG A 380 15.51 -1.62 -22.67
N ASP A 381 15.87 -2.89 -22.53
CA ASP A 381 14.93 -4.01 -22.68
C ASP A 381 13.82 -3.94 -21.63
N ARG A 382 14.21 -3.63 -20.39
CA ARG A 382 13.28 -3.43 -19.27
C ARG A 382 12.36 -2.23 -19.49
N VAL A 383 12.89 -1.14 -20.05
CA VAL A 383 12.08 0.04 -20.41
C VAL A 383 11.03 -0.33 -21.46
N HIS A 384 11.42 -1.04 -22.53
CA HIS A 384 10.51 -1.51 -23.57
C HIS A 384 9.45 -2.48 -23.01
N GLU A 385 9.84 -3.41 -22.13
CA GLU A 385 8.93 -4.33 -21.46
C GLU A 385 7.85 -3.57 -20.66
N ILE A 386 8.25 -2.59 -19.84
CA ILE A 386 7.32 -1.83 -18.99
C ILE A 386 6.34 -0.98 -19.82
N MET A 387 6.80 -0.40 -20.94
CA MET A 387 5.98 0.44 -21.81
C MET A 387 4.97 -0.38 -22.62
N SER A 388 5.39 -1.53 -23.18
CA SER A 388 4.58 -2.40 -24.04
C SER A 388 3.65 -3.32 -23.26
N SER A 389 3.97 -3.63 -22.01
CA SER A 389 3.18 -4.56 -21.19
C SER A 389 1.73 -4.10 -21.01
N ARG A 390 0.82 -5.09 -21.09
CA ARG A 390 -0.61 -4.88 -20.83
C ARG A 390 -0.85 -4.57 -19.36
N LEU A 391 -1.80 -3.67 -19.12
CA LEU A 391 -2.30 -3.46 -17.77
C LEU A 391 -2.94 -4.76 -17.25
N PRO A 392 -2.69 -5.14 -15.98
CA PRO A 392 -3.39 -6.25 -15.36
C PRO A 392 -4.90 -6.03 -15.47
N ALA A 393 -5.63 -7.06 -15.86
CA ALA A 393 -7.09 -7.02 -15.83
C ALA A 393 -7.55 -6.80 -14.38
N LEU A 394 -8.60 -6.00 -14.19
CA LEU A 394 -9.27 -5.90 -12.89
C LEU A 394 -9.90 -7.27 -12.59
N LYS A 395 -9.25 -8.03 -11.72
CA LYS A 395 -9.75 -9.30 -11.20
C LYS A 395 -10.34 -9.05 -9.81
N GLY A 396 -11.44 -9.72 -9.48
CA GLY A 396 -11.90 -9.77 -8.11
C GLY A 396 -11.01 -10.64 -7.27
N GLN A 397 -10.87 -10.28 -6.01
CA GLN A 397 -10.39 -11.21 -4.98
C GLN A 397 -11.57 -12.00 -4.42
N PHE A 398 -11.27 -13.15 -3.82
CA PHE A 398 -12.23 -13.91 -3.06
C PHE A 398 -12.79 -13.04 -1.93
N PRO A 399 -14.09 -12.72 -1.90
CA PRO A 399 -14.60 -11.59 -1.13
C PRO A 399 -15.01 -11.96 0.31
N ILE A 400 -14.85 -13.21 0.74
CA ILE A 400 -15.25 -13.67 2.08
C ILE A 400 -14.09 -14.40 2.77
N SER A 401 -13.80 -14.01 4.01
CA SER A 401 -12.86 -14.70 4.88
C SER A 401 -13.60 -15.33 6.06
N THR A 402 -13.01 -16.37 6.67
CA THR A 402 -13.60 -17.01 7.85
C THR A 402 -13.69 -16.04 9.04
N THR A 403 -12.77 -15.08 9.15
CA THR A 403 -12.81 -14.00 10.15
C THR A 403 -13.98 -13.04 9.90
N LEU A 404 -14.26 -12.69 8.64
CA LEU A 404 -15.45 -11.90 8.27
C LEU A 404 -16.73 -12.64 8.67
N VAL A 405 -16.85 -13.93 8.36
CA VAL A 405 -18.01 -14.75 8.74
C VAL A 405 -18.25 -14.67 10.25
N LEU A 406 -17.20 -14.86 11.07
CA LEU A 406 -17.30 -14.74 12.51
C LEU A 406 -17.79 -13.35 12.95
N ARG A 407 -17.24 -12.28 12.36
CA ARG A 407 -17.64 -10.89 12.66
C ARG A 407 -19.09 -10.60 12.29
N LEU A 408 -19.62 -11.20 11.22
CA LEU A 408 -21.04 -11.10 10.88
C LEU A 408 -21.91 -11.76 11.95
N PHE A 409 -21.52 -12.93 12.47
CA PHE A 409 -22.22 -13.56 13.60
C PHE A 409 -22.11 -12.74 14.90
N VAL A 410 -20.97 -12.09 15.15
CA VAL A 410 -20.81 -11.15 16.27
C VAL A 410 -21.77 -9.97 16.15
N LEU A 411 -21.91 -9.38 14.96
CA LEU A 411 -22.88 -8.31 14.71
C LEU A 411 -24.33 -8.78 14.92
N LEU A 412 -24.68 -9.95 14.39
CA LEU A 412 -26.04 -10.52 14.52
C LEU A 412 -26.37 -10.82 15.97
N SER A 413 -25.47 -11.47 16.70
CA SER A 413 -25.68 -11.79 18.11
C SER A 413 -25.69 -10.53 18.98
N GLY A 414 -24.76 -9.59 18.76
CA GLY A 414 -24.66 -8.36 19.55
C GLY A 414 -25.84 -7.41 19.38
N THR A 415 -26.54 -7.49 18.25
CA THR A 415 -27.75 -6.69 17.97
C THR A 415 -29.05 -7.46 18.25
N ASN A 416 -28.98 -8.64 18.87
CA ASN A 416 -30.12 -9.56 19.04
C ASN A 416 -30.89 -9.80 17.73
N SER A 417 -30.16 -9.94 16.63
CA SER A 417 -30.68 -10.17 15.28
C SER A 417 -31.69 -9.10 14.84
N ASN A 418 -31.39 -7.83 15.12
CA ASN A 418 -32.17 -6.70 14.60
C ASN A 418 -32.34 -6.80 13.08
N GLU A 419 -33.55 -6.50 12.59
CA GLU A 419 -33.91 -6.53 11.17
C GLU A 419 -32.91 -5.77 10.29
N PHE A 420 -32.40 -4.62 10.76
CA PHE A 420 -31.38 -3.88 10.04
C PHE A 420 -30.09 -4.69 9.84
N ALA A 421 -29.58 -5.33 10.89
CA ALA A 421 -28.36 -6.13 10.84
C ALA A 421 -28.55 -7.36 9.95
N VAL A 422 -29.70 -8.04 10.06
CA VAL A 422 -30.05 -9.17 9.19
C VAL A 422 -30.10 -8.75 7.72
N ASN A 423 -30.74 -7.62 7.42
CA ASN A 423 -30.83 -7.10 6.06
C ASN A 423 -29.46 -6.68 5.52
N ALA A 424 -28.60 -6.07 6.34
CA ALA A 424 -27.23 -5.71 5.96
C ALA A 424 -26.37 -6.94 5.63
N VAL A 425 -26.43 -7.98 6.47
CA VAL A 425 -25.71 -9.25 6.24
C VAL A 425 -26.21 -9.94 4.97
N LYS A 426 -27.53 -10.01 4.77
CA LYS A 426 -28.13 -10.57 3.55
C LYS A 426 -27.74 -9.78 2.31
N ALA A 427 -27.74 -8.45 2.38
CA ALA A 427 -27.34 -7.58 1.27
C ALA A 427 -25.87 -7.80 0.91
N LEU A 428 -24.98 -7.91 1.91
CA LEU A 428 -23.57 -8.24 1.69
C LEU A 428 -23.43 -9.58 0.95
N LEU A 429 -24.08 -10.64 1.46
CA LEU A 429 -23.99 -11.99 0.90
C LEU A 429 -24.79 -12.22 -0.40
N SER A 430 -25.51 -11.21 -0.91
CA SER A 430 -26.24 -11.27 -2.18
C SER A 430 -25.70 -10.31 -3.23
N GLN A 431 -24.65 -9.55 -2.90
CA GLN A 431 -24.16 -8.50 -3.79
C GLN A 431 -23.36 -9.07 -4.96
N THR A 432 -23.95 -9.06 -6.16
CA THR A 432 -23.35 -9.56 -7.42
C THR A 432 -21.95 -9.01 -7.72
N ARG A 433 -21.63 -7.80 -7.23
CA ARG A 433 -20.32 -7.14 -7.39
C ARG A 433 -19.20 -7.77 -6.56
N LEU A 434 -19.51 -8.58 -5.54
CA LEU A 434 -18.51 -9.36 -4.82
C LEU A 434 -18.03 -10.56 -5.65
N TYR A 435 -18.84 -11.05 -6.59
CA TYR A 435 -18.57 -12.21 -7.43
C TYR A 435 -18.14 -11.76 -8.83
N LEU A 436 -16.89 -11.33 -8.97
CA LEU A 436 -16.28 -11.07 -10.28
C LEU A 436 -16.01 -12.42 -10.99
N GLY A 437 -17.07 -13.09 -11.43
CA GLY A 437 -17.01 -14.44 -12.02
C GLY A 437 -18.33 -15.03 -12.50
N GLY A 438 -19.48 -14.34 -12.34
CA GLY A 438 -20.78 -14.85 -12.77
C GLY A 438 -21.45 -15.80 -11.76
N PRO A 439 -22.51 -16.53 -12.14
CA PRO A 439 -23.30 -17.39 -11.24
C PRO A 439 -22.50 -18.51 -10.54
N ASP A 440 -21.49 -19.06 -11.20
CA ASP A 440 -20.66 -20.14 -10.65
C ASP A 440 -19.85 -19.65 -9.42
N ALA A 441 -19.44 -18.39 -9.44
CA ALA A 441 -18.77 -17.76 -8.31
C ALA A 441 -19.73 -17.58 -7.12
N GLU A 442 -21.02 -17.29 -7.33
CA GLU A 442 -22.01 -17.18 -6.25
C GLU A 442 -22.11 -18.49 -5.46
N MET A 443 -22.16 -19.62 -6.17
CA MET A 443 -22.20 -20.95 -5.54
C MET A 443 -20.92 -21.20 -4.73
N SER A 444 -19.74 -20.94 -5.29
CA SER A 444 -18.46 -21.09 -4.58
C SER A 444 -18.44 -20.34 -3.23
N ILE A 445 -18.98 -19.13 -3.18
CA ILE A 445 -19.02 -18.34 -1.93
C ILE A 445 -20.02 -18.86 -0.92
N LYS A 446 -21.22 -19.25 -1.36
CA LYS A 446 -22.19 -19.91 -0.46
C LYS A 446 -21.59 -21.17 0.13
N HIS A 447 -20.80 -21.89 -0.66
CA HIS A 447 -20.08 -23.05 -0.20
C HIS A 447 -19.00 -22.71 0.82
N HIS A 448 -18.17 -21.73 0.54
CA HIS A 448 -17.16 -21.30 1.49
C HIS A 448 -17.78 -20.80 2.80
N LEU A 449 -18.87 -20.02 2.74
CA LEU A 449 -19.60 -19.58 3.93
C LEU A 449 -20.03 -20.77 4.80
N ARG A 450 -20.56 -21.84 4.17
CA ARG A 450 -20.96 -23.06 4.89
C ARG A 450 -19.78 -23.76 5.53
N PHE A 451 -18.66 -23.90 4.82
CA PHE A 451 -17.42 -24.45 5.36
C PHE A 451 -16.93 -23.61 6.56
N SER A 452 -16.88 -22.28 6.43
CA SER A 452 -16.47 -21.38 7.51
C SER A 452 -17.34 -21.55 8.76
N ILE A 453 -18.66 -21.66 8.62
CA ILE A 453 -19.58 -21.88 9.76
C ILE A 453 -19.26 -23.21 10.45
N GLU A 454 -19.11 -24.31 9.70
CA GLU A 454 -18.80 -25.62 10.27
C GLU A 454 -17.43 -25.62 10.98
N TYR A 455 -16.43 -25.02 10.34
CA TYR A 455 -15.11 -24.85 10.94
C TYR A 455 -15.17 -24.05 12.26
N LEU A 456 -15.86 -22.90 12.26
CA LEU A 456 -15.99 -22.04 13.45
C LEU A 456 -16.71 -22.76 14.60
N ARG A 457 -17.71 -23.60 14.30
CA ARG A 457 -18.39 -24.45 15.30
C ARG A 457 -17.45 -25.50 15.88
N ARG A 458 -16.70 -26.24 15.04
CA ARG A 458 -15.71 -27.24 15.50
C ARG A 458 -14.57 -26.63 16.32
N GLN A 459 -14.23 -25.37 16.06
CA GLN A 459 -13.23 -24.62 16.81
C GLN A 459 -13.76 -23.98 18.10
N ASN A 460 -15.02 -24.21 18.48
CA ASN A 460 -15.68 -23.59 19.62
C ASN A 460 -15.60 -22.05 19.59
N LEU A 461 -15.78 -21.47 18.39
CA LEU A 461 -15.91 -20.02 18.21
C LEU A 461 -17.37 -19.62 17.94
N LEU A 462 -18.20 -20.55 17.48
CA LEU A 462 -19.64 -20.40 17.35
C LEU A 462 -20.36 -21.55 18.07
N SER A 463 -21.48 -21.25 18.71
CA SER A 463 -22.41 -22.24 19.26
C SER A 463 -23.20 -22.95 18.16
N VAL A 464 -24.00 -23.95 18.53
CA VAL A 464 -24.95 -24.62 17.62
C VAL A 464 -25.94 -23.63 17.02
N ASP A 465 -26.35 -22.61 17.79
CA ASP A 465 -27.29 -21.57 17.39
C ASP A 465 -26.62 -20.40 16.65
N GLY A 466 -25.31 -20.48 16.40
CA GLY A 466 -24.55 -19.42 15.73
C GLY A 466 -24.19 -18.24 16.64
N VAL A 467 -24.27 -18.40 17.96
CA VAL A 467 -23.85 -17.38 18.93
C VAL A 467 -22.33 -17.44 19.07
N PRO A 468 -21.59 -16.32 18.96
CA PRO A 468 -20.15 -16.29 19.22
C PRO A 468 -19.83 -16.63 20.68
N VAL A 469 -18.86 -17.52 20.89
CA VAL A 469 -18.50 -18.05 22.21
C VAL A 469 -16.99 -17.98 22.47
N HIS A 470 -16.61 -18.01 23.75
CA HIS A 470 -15.22 -18.09 24.22
C HIS A 470 -14.30 -17.00 23.63
N PHE A 471 -13.35 -17.39 22.77
CA PHE A 471 -12.36 -16.49 22.17
C PHE A 471 -12.83 -15.84 20.86
N ALA A 472 -14.13 -15.92 20.53
CA ALA A 472 -14.68 -15.31 19.32
C ALA A 472 -14.38 -13.80 19.20
N GLY A 473 -14.46 -13.06 20.31
CA GLY A 473 -14.10 -11.64 20.33
C GLY A 473 -12.64 -11.40 19.97
N LEU A 474 -11.72 -12.18 20.56
CA LEU A 474 -10.29 -12.09 20.27
C LEU A 474 -9.98 -12.36 18.79
N VAL A 475 -10.58 -13.42 18.24
CA VAL A 475 -10.40 -13.76 16.82
C VAL A 475 -10.99 -12.65 15.92
N GLY A 476 -12.14 -12.09 16.30
CA GLY A 476 -12.77 -10.98 15.59
C GLY A 476 -11.95 -9.69 15.59
N HIS A 477 -11.25 -9.38 16.69
CA HIS A 477 -10.40 -8.20 16.82
C HIS A 477 -9.11 -8.32 15.99
N LEU A 478 -8.56 -9.54 15.87
CA LEU A 478 -7.34 -9.84 15.12
C LEU A 478 -7.60 -10.21 13.65
N TYR A 479 -8.71 -9.75 13.07
CA TYR A 479 -9.14 -10.12 11.71
C TYR A 479 -8.07 -9.84 10.63
N PHE A 480 -7.30 -8.75 10.78
CA PHE A 480 -6.25 -8.36 9.84
C PHE A 480 -5.05 -9.33 9.79
N THR A 481 -4.96 -10.27 10.73
CA THR A 481 -3.94 -11.33 10.75
C THR A 481 -4.39 -12.63 10.06
N GLU A 482 -5.66 -12.72 9.66
CA GLU A 482 -6.29 -13.84 8.95
C GLU A 482 -5.87 -15.21 9.51
N ASN A 483 -5.27 -16.10 8.71
CA ASN A 483 -4.99 -17.48 9.12
C ASN A 483 -4.12 -17.63 10.38
N ALA A 484 -3.27 -16.66 10.68
CA ALA A 484 -2.43 -16.69 11.88
C ALA A 484 -3.25 -16.65 13.17
N VAL A 485 -4.40 -15.97 13.17
CA VAL A 485 -5.27 -15.87 14.35
C VAL A 485 -5.85 -17.23 14.75
N PHE A 486 -6.14 -18.09 13.78
CA PHE A 486 -6.72 -19.40 14.04
C PHE A 486 -5.68 -20.37 14.59
N ALA A 487 -4.44 -20.29 14.10
CA ALA A 487 -3.31 -21.00 14.70
C ALA A 487 -3.05 -20.53 16.13
N PHE A 488 -3.11 -19.21 16.38
CA PHE A 488 -2.99 -18.65 17.72
C PHE A 488 -4.11 -19.12 18.66
N HIS A 489 -5.37 -19.10 18.19
CA HIS A 489 -6.53 -19.64 18.92
C HIS A 489 -6.35 -21.13 19.25
N SER A 490 -5.84 -21.94 18.31
CA SER A 490 -5.55 -23.35 18.56
C SER A 490 -4.58 -23.55 19.71
N LEU A 491 -3.54 -22.72 19.83
CA LEU A 491 -2.58 -22.77 20.94
C LEU A 491 -3.20 -22.33 22.29
N LEU A 492 -4.07 -21.31 22.28
CA LEU A 492 -4.81 -20.88 23.47
C LEU A 492 -5.78 -21.98 23.95
N ARG A 493 -6.61 -22.50 23.04
CA ARG A 493 -7.56 -23.60 23.29
C ARG A 493 -6.86 -24.88 23.72
N GLY A 494 -5.72 -25.21 23.11
CA GLY A 494 -4.89 -26.36 23.45
C GLY A 494 -4.15 -26.23 24.79
N GLY A 495 -4.27 -25.09 25.47
CA GLY A 495 -3.67 -24.86 26.77
C GLY A 495 -2.15 -24.67 26.75
N TYR A 496 -1.54 -24.42 25.59
CA TYR A 496 -0.09 -24.24 25.46
C TYR A 496 0.38 -23.01 26.25
N PHE A 497 -0.22 -21.85 26.00
CA PHE A 497 0.11 -20.62 26.73
C PHE A 497 -0.20 -20.73 28.23
N HIS A 498 -1.28 -21.42 28.60
CA HIS A 498 -1.60 -21.65 30.01
C HIS A 498 -0.50 -22.45 30.74
N LYS A 499 0.10 -23.45 30.07
CA LYS A 499 1.22 -24.22 30.62
C LYS A 499 2.51 -23.42 30.66
N LEU A 500 2.81 -22.67 29.60
CA LEU A 500 4.03 -21.87 29.50
C LEU A 500 4.05 -20.70 30.48
N CYS A 501 2.94 -19.96 30.58
CA CYS A 501 2.83 -18.76 31.42
C CYS A 501 2.68 -19.08 32.91
N LYS A 502 2.49 -20.35 33.30
CA LYS A 502 2.50 -20.75 34.71
C LYS A 502 3.82 -20.41 35.41
N ASP A 503 4.93 -20.48 34.66
CA ASP A 503 6.27 -20.24 35.18
C ASP A 503 6.69 -18.75 35.08
N ILE A 504 5.78 -17.83 34.74
CA ILE A 504 6.10 -16.41 34.49
C ILE A 504 6.78 -15.75 35.70
N ASP A 505 6.33 -16.09 36.92
CA ASP A 505 6.87 -15.53 38.15
C ASP A 505 8.26 -16.11 38.51
N CYS A 506 8.59 -17.31 38.02
CA CYS A 506 9.86 -17.99 38.33
C CYS A 506 10.92 -17.82 37.23
N ALA A 507 10.51 -17.72 35.97
CA ALA A 507 11.40 -17.75 34.80
C ALA A 507 10.93 -16.80 33.69
N CYS A 508 10.68 -15.54 34.05
CA CYS A 508 10.11 -14.52 33.15
C CYS A 508 10.83 -14.42 31.80
N GLU A 509 12.16 -14.24 31.77
CA GLU A 509 12.90 -14.11 30.52
C GLU A 509 12.80 -15.34 29.61
N ARG A 510 12.81 -16.54 30.19
CA ARG A 510 12.65 -17.79 29.42
C ARG A 510 11.27 -17.85 28.78
N VAL A 511 10.24 -17.53 29.56
CA VAL A 511 8.84 -17.52 29.11
C VAL A 511 8.64 -16.50 27.99
N LEU A 512 9.12 -15.27 28.15
CA LEU A 512 8.98 -14.22 27.13
C LEU A 512 9.74 -14.55 25.84
N ARG A 513 10.94 -15.14 25.94
CA ARG A 513 11.70 -15.60 24.75
C ARG A 513 10.97 -16.73 24.02
N GLU A 514 10.44 -17.71 24.74
CA GLU A 514 9.68 -18.81 24.12
C GLU A 514 8.37 -18.32 23.49
N MET A 515 7.66 -17.40 24.15
CA MET A 515 6.49 -16.73 23.57
C MET A 515 6.85 -15.98 22.29
N MET A 516 7.94 -15.21 22.29
CA MET A 516 8.39 -14.48 21.10
C MET A 516 8.76 -15.42 19.96
N LEU A 517 9.42 -16.55 20.26
CA LEU A 517 9.73 -17.57 19.27
C LEU A 517 8.45 -18.11 18.62
N VAL A 518 7.45 -18.48 19.43
CA VAL A 518 6.16 -19.00 18.93
C VAL A 518 5.41 -17.94 18.13
N LEU A 519 5.33 -16.69 18.61
CA LEU A 519 4.64 -15.61 17.89
C LEU A 519 5.33 -15.26 16.57
N SER A 520 6.66 -15.37 16.49
CA SER A 520 7.43 -15.18 15.25
C SER A 520 7.12 -16.24 14.18
N HIS A 521 6.64 -17.43 14.59
CA HIS A 521 6.14 -18.47 13.67
C HIS A 521 4.71 -18.22 13.20
N LEU A 522 3.94 -17.37 13.88
CA LEU A 522 2.54 -17.12 13.57
C LEU A 522 2.35 -15.83 12.77
N PHE A 523 2.92 -14.74 13.25
CA PHE A 523 2.62 -13.39 12.77
C PHE A 523 3.78 -12.80 11.95
N ASN A 524 3.44 -11.93 10.98
CA ASN A 524 4.39 -11.15 10.17
C ASN A 524 5.56 -11.97 9.57
N ARG A 525 5.27 -13.19 9.11
CA ARG A 525 6.27 -14.13 8.60
C ARG A 525 6.99 -13.60 7.35
N ILE A 526 8.32 -13.64 7.36
CA ILE A 526 9.15 -13.36 6.19
C ILE A 526 9.84 -14.66 5.75
N PRO A 527 9.49 -15.24 4.59
CA PRO A 527 10.15 -16.43 4.09
C PRO A 527 11.60 -16.12 3.70
N ILE A 528 12.50 -17.06 3.97
CA ILE A 528 13.92 -16.92 3.65
C ILE A 528 14.37 -18.12 2.82
N GLN A 529 15.21 -17.86 1.81
CA GLN A 529 15.83 -18.91 1.00
C GLN A 529 17.33 -18.94 1.28
N GLN A 530 17.87 -20.15 1.42
CA GLN A 530 19.30 -20.35 1.63
C GLN A 530 20.06 -19.99 0.35
N ASN A 531 20.86 -18.93 0.42
CA ASN A 531 21.73 -18.48 -0.65
C ASN A 531 23.18 -18.42 -0.13
N ALA A 532 24.17 -18.60 -1.01
CA ALA A 532 25.59 -18.58 -0.63
C ALA A 532 25.97 -17.32 0.17
N LYS A 533 25.53 -16.14 -0.29
CA LYS A 533 25.74 -14.85 0.41
C LYS A 533 25.13 -14.82 1.82
N LEU A 534 24.00 -15.51 2.02
CA LEU A 534 23.29 -15.52 3.29
C LEU A 534 24.00 -16.44 4.29
N LEU A 535 24.53 -17.57 3.81
CA LEU A 535 25.32 -18.49 4.61
C LEU A 535 26.63 -17.83 5.11
N GLU A 536 27.31 -17.03 4.27
CA GLU A 536 28.47 -16.23 4.70
C GLU A 536 28.13 -15.26 5.84
N VAL A 537 26.97 -14.60 5.76
CA VAL A 537 26.50 -13.68 6.81
C VAL A 537 26.18 -14.46 8.10
N VAL A 538 25.59 -15.65 8.00
CA VAL A 538 25.28 -16.52 9.14
C VAL A 538 26.53 -16.95 9.88
N GLU A 539 27.59 -17.38 9.17
CA GLU A 539 28.84 -17.80 9.80
C GLU A 539 29.57 -16.67 10.54
N SER A 540 29.40 -15.43 10.07
CA SER A 540 30.06 -14.25 10.63
C SER A 540 29.27 -13.53 11.73
N SER A 541 27.99 -13.86 11.92
CA SER A 541 27.08 -13.14 12.81
C SER A 541 26.69 -13.95 14.05
N SER A 542 26.43 -13.26 15.15
CA SER A 542 25.91 -13.85 16.39
C SER A 542 24.37 -13.90 16.45
N SER A 543 23.73 -13.49 15.36
CA SER A 543 22.30 -13.22 15.24
C SER A 543 21.57 -14.48 14.78
N ASP A 544 20.37 -14.69 15.29
CA ASP A 544 19.57 -15.86 14.89
C ASP A 544 18.84 -15.49 13.58
N ILE A 545 19.45 -15.76 12.41
CA ILE A 545 18.86 -15.37 11.10
C ILE A 545 17.72 -16.32 10.70
N PHE A 546 17.93 -17.62 10.89
CA PHE A 546 16.90 -18.64 10.65
C PHE A 546 16.08 -18.86 11.90
N LEU A 547 14.76 -18.84 11.75
CA LEU A 547 13.84 -19.05 12.86
C LEU A 547 13.95 -20.49 13.36
N LYS A 548 14.27 -20.64 14.65
CA LYS A 548 14.41 -21.93 15.30
C LYS A 548 13.12 -22.73 15.23
N ARG A 549 13.21 -24.05 15.20
CA ARG A 549 12.04 -24.95 15.20
C ARG A 549 11.11 -24.63 16.38
N LEU A 550 9.80 -24.73 16.12
CA LEU A 550 8.77 -24.58 17.15
C LEU A 550 9.01 -25.56 18.32
N PRO A 551 8.66 -25.16 19.56
CA PRO A 551 8.57 -26.09 20.67
C PRO A 551 7.64 -27.26 20.32
N ALA A 552 8.07 -28.50 20.59
CA ALA A 552 7.37 -29.71 20.15
C ALA A 552 5.88 -29.75 20.56
N ALA A 553 5.55 -29.21 21.73
CA ALA A 553 4.17 -29.13 22.20
C ALA A 553 3.31 -28.16 21.36
N ALA A 554 3.86 -27.02 20.95
CA ALA A 554 3.17 -26.08 20.08
C ALA A 554 3.07 -26.62 18.65
N GLU A 555 4.15 -27.21 18.12
CA GLU A 555 4.19 -27.83 16.79
C GLU A 555 3.10 -28.91 16.65
N GLN A 556 2.99 -29.83 17.62
CA GLN A 556 1.98 -30.89 17.60
C GLN A 556 0.55 -30.35 17.58
N LEU A 557 0.26 -29.28 18.31
CA LEU A 557 -1.07 -28.65 18.33
C LEU A 557 -1.42 -28.00 16.99
N LEU A 558 -0.46 -27.32 16.35
CA LEU A 558 -0.67 -26.67 15.06
C LEU A 558 -0.81 -27.70 13.92
N VAL A 559 0.03 -28.73 13.90
CA VAL A 559 -0.08 -29.83 12.92
C VAL A 559 -1.42 -30.55 13.07
N ARG A 560 -1.85 -30.80 14.31
CA ARG A 560 -3.17 -31.38 14.58
C ARG A 560 -4.30 -30.49 14.05
N HIS A 561 -4.23 -29.19 14.32
CA HIS A 561 -5.21 -28.22 13.83
C HIS A 561 -5.28 -28.16 12.29
N ASN A 562 -4.14 -28.14 11.61
CA ASN A 562 -4.08 -28.19 10.15
C ASN A 562 -4.70 -29.49 9.61
N ARG A 563 -4.41 -30.63 10.25
CA ARG A 563 -4.98 -31.93 9.87
C ARG A 563 -6.50 -32.00 10.09
N GLU A 564 -7.00 -31.51 11.22
CA GLU A 564 -8.45 -31.43 11.50
C GLU A 564 -9.16 -30.51 10.50
N THR A 565 -8.51 -29.41 10.12
CA THR A 565 -9.01 -28.47 9.09
C THR A 565 -9.05 -29.15 7.72
N LEU A 566 -7.99 -29.89 7.34
CA LEU A 566 -7.92 -30.65 6.11
C LEU A 566 -9.04 -31.70 6.02
N LEU A 567 -9.25 -32.49 7.08
CA LEU A 567 -10.31 -33.50 7.11
C LEU A 567 -11.70 -32.88 6.98
N THR A 568 -11.97 -31.81 7.74
CA THR A 568 -13.23 -31.08 7.66
C THR A 568 -13.46 -30.53 6.25
N PHE A 569 -12.42 -29.99 5.63
CA PHE A 569 -12.50 -29.44 4.29
C PHE A 569 -12.63 -30.53 3.21
N LYS A 570 -11.95 -31.68 3.36
CA LYS A 570 -12.08 -32.87 2.49
C LYS A 570 -13.52 -33.39 2.51
N ASP A 571 -14.11 -33.60 3.69
CA ASP A 571 -15.50 -34.06 3.83
C ASP A 571 -16.49 -33.07 3.20
N TYR A 572 -16.21 -31.78 3.36
CA TYR A 572 -16.99 -30.70 2.77
C TYR A 572 -16.95 -30.73 1.24
N VAL A 573 -15.75 -30.82 0.66
CA VAL A 573 -15.55 -30.90 -0.81
C VAL A 573 -16.17 -32.17 -1.37
N TYR A 574 -16.01 -33.31 -0.71
CA TYR A 574 -16.65 -34.56 -1.08
C TYR A 574 -18.17 -34.43 -1.16
N SER A 575 -18.77 -33.82 -0.14
CA SER A 575 -20.22 -33.57 -0.09
C SER A 575 -20.69 -32.64 -1.21
N TYR A 576 -19.90 -31.60 -1.53
CA TYR A 576 -20.19 -30.69 -2.63
C TYR A 576 -20.19 -31.40 -4.00
N ILE A 577 -19.16 -32.21 -4.26
CA ILE A 577 -19.04 -32.96 -5.51
C ILE A 577 -20.22 -33.91 -5.68
N ASN A 578 -20.60 -34.62 -4.61
CA ASN A 578 -21.76 -35.50 -4.63
C ASN A 578 -23.09 -34.78 -4.84
N ALA A 579 -23.22 -33.53 -4.41
CA ALA A 579 -24.47 -32.77 -4.59
C ALA A 579 -24.58 -32.10 -5.96
N HIS A 580 -23.46 -31.68 -6.57
CA HIS A 580 -23.48 -30.76 -7.71
C HIS A 580 -22.72 -31.24 -8.96
N LEU A 581 -21.83 -32.23 -8.85
CA LEU A 581 -20.91 -32.62 -9.93
C LEU A 581 -20.96 -34.11 -10.29
N GLN A 582 -21.95 -34.86 -9.81
CA GLN A 582 -22.08 -36.29 -10.11
C GLN A 582 -22.19 -36.58 -11.62
N ASP A 583 -22.87 -35.71 -12.37
CA ASP A 583 -23.12 -35.87 -13.81
C ASP A 583 -22.07 -35.21 -14.71
N SER A 584 -21.08 -34.52 -14.15
CA SER A 584 -20.08 -33.76 -14.91
C SER A 584 -18.69 -34.43 -14.87
N PRO A 585 -18.29 -35.21 -15.89
CA PRO A 585 -16.99 -35.87 -15.91
C PRO A 585 -15.85 -34.85 -16.16
N ASP A 586 -14.84 -34.86 -15.29
CA ASP A 586 -13.61 -34.07 -15.46
C ASP A 586 -12.70 -34.74 -16.51
N ARG A 587 -12.92 -34.38 -17.78
CA ARG A 587 -12.24 -34.99 -18.95
C ARG A 587 -11.63 -33.98 -19.92
N THR A 588 -11.59 -32.71 -19.56
CA THR A 588 -11.20 -31.64 -20.48
C THR A 588 -9.90 -31.01 -20.03
N LEU A 589 -8.92 -30.89 -20.92
CA LEU A 589 -7.67 -30.21 -20.59
C LEU A 589 -7.91 -28.72 -20.28
N PRO A 590 -7.35 -28.16 -19.19
CA PRO A 590 -7.68 -26.81 -18.72
C PRO A 590 -7.24 -25.70 -19.67
N LEU A 591 -6.12 -25.88 -20.39
CA LEU A 591 -5.57 -24.86 -21.29
C LEU A 591 -6.09 -24.98 -22.73
N THR A 592 -6.09 -26.20 -23.30
CA THR A 592 -6.46 -26.43 -24.70
C THR A 592 -7.96 -26.68 -24.89
N ARG A 593 -8.70 -26.94 -23.80
CA ARG A 593 -10.12 -27.30 -23.81
C ARG A 593 -10.44 -28.56 -24.64
N ILE A 594 -9.44 -29.43 -24.83
CA ILE A 594 -9.60 -30.68 -25.58
C ILE A 594 -10.14 -31.77 -24.65
N PRO A 595 -11.25 -32.45 -24.99
CA PRO A 595 -11.73 -33.60 -24.24
C PRO A 595 -10.83 -34.83 -24.48
N ILE A 596 -10.48 -35.52 -23.40
CA ILE A 596 -9.61 -36.71 -23.42
C ILE A 596 -10.31 -37.85 -22.67
N GLY A 597 -10.26 -39.05 -23.26
CA GLY A 597 -10.77 -40.27 -22.63
C GLY A 597 -12.21 -40.63 -23.04
N PRO A 598 -12.64 -41.87 -22.73
CA PRO A 598 -13.95 -42.38 -23.10
C PRO A 598 -15.10 -41.70 -22.33
N GLU A 599 -16.29 -41.64 -22.94
CA GLU A 599 -17.52 -41.10 -22.30
C GLU A 599 -18.00 -41.92 -21.10
N LYS A 600 -17.58 -43.18 -21.00
CA LYS A 600 -17.87 -44.07 -19.89
C LYS A 600 -16.55 -44.58 -19.31
N GLY A 601 -16.44 -44.59 -17.98
CA GLY A 601 -15.22 -44.96 -17.28
C GLY A 601 -14.75 -46.38 -17.63
N CYS A 602 -13.49 -46.50 -18.06
CA CYS A 602 -12.80 -47.79 -18.13
C CYS A 602 -12.15 -48.07 -16.77
N ARG A 603 -12.63 -49.08 -16.02
CA ARG A 603 -11.96 -49.55 -14.81
C ARG A 603 -10.77 -50.43 -15.21
N LEU A 604 -9.55 -49.89 -15.10
CA LEU A 604 -8.31 -50.64 -15.28
C LEU A 604 -7.75 -51.23 -13.97
N THR A 605 -8.20 -50.73 -12.81
CA THR A 605 -7.71 -51.10 -11.47
C THR A 605 -8.87 -51.48 -10.54
N SER A 606 -8.56 -52.25 -9.48
CA SER A 606 -9.51 -52.72 -8.46
C SER A 606 -9.95 -51.64 -7.46
N ASP A 607 -9.23 -50.53 -7.37
CA ASP A 607 -9.52 -49.44 -6.44
C ASP A 607 -10.62 -48.51 -6.98
N PRO A 608 -11.46 -47.93 -6.10
CA PRO A 608 -12.44 -46.95 -6.53
C PRO A 608 -11.73 -45.73 -7.14
N PRO A 609 -12.25 -45.18 -8.26
CA PRO A 609 -11.66 -43.97 -8.84
C PRO A 609 -11.78 -42.81 -7.86
N PRO A 610 -10.79 -41.91 -7.80
CA PRO A 610 -10.87 -40.72 -6.95
C PRO A 610 -12.07 -39.85 -7.37
N VAL A 611 -12.77 -39.35 -6.36
CA VAL A 611 -13.95 -38.49 -6.48
C VAL A 611 -13.56 -37.03 -6.39
N ILE A 612 -12.65 -36.69 -5.47
CA ILE A 612 -12.21 -35.32 -5.16
C ILE A 612 -11.09 -34.87 -6.10
N ARG A 613 -10.06 -35.71 -6.22
CA ARG A 613 -8.88 -35.41 -7.04
C ARG A 613 -9.20 -35.53 -8.53
N SER A 614 -8.60 -34.65 -9.34
CA SER A 614 -8.76 -34.69 -10.78
C SER A 614 -8.30 -36.04 -11.34
N PRO A 615 -9.04 -36.65 -12.30
CA PRO A 615 -8.59 -37.85 -12.99
C PRO A 615 -7.21 -37.71 -13.63
N PHE A 616 -6.82 -36.50 -14.05
CA PHE A 616 -5.49 -36.23 -14.62
C PHE A 616 -4.38 -36.35 -13.58
N ALA A 617 -4.61 -35.86 -12.35
CA ALA A 617 -3.67 -36.03 -11.24
C ALA A 617 -3.62 -37.50 -10.78
N ALA A 618 -4.77 -38.18 -10.78
CA ALA A 618 -4.88 -39.59 -10.40
C ALA A 618 -4.03 -40.53 -11.27
N LEU A 619 -3.77 -40.19 -12.54
CA LEU A 619 -2.89 -40.96 -13.43
C LEU A 619 -1.47 -41.13 -12.89
N SER A 620 -1.02 -40.21 -12.01
CA SER A 620 0.29 -40.29 -11.36
C SER A 620 0.30 -41.20 -10.12
N GLY A 621 -0.79 -41.93 -9.83
CA GLY A 621 -0.91 -42.84 -8.69
C GLY A 621 -1.51 -42.21 -7.43
N PHE A 622 -2.04 -41.00 -7.54
CA PHE A 622 -2.61 -40.24 -6.44
C PHE A 622 -4.08 -40.63 -6.17
N THR A 623 -4.46 -40.83 -4.90
CA THR A 623 -5.83 -41.21 -4.46
C THR A 623 -6.62 -39.99 -3.93
N ASP A 624 -7.73 -40.16 -3.22
CA ASP A 624 -8.37 -39.04 -2.49
C ASP A 624 -7.76 -38.82 -1.08
N GLU A 625 -6.58 -39.40 -0.82
CA GLU A 625 -5.77 -39.03 0.34
C GLU A 625 -4.85 -37.86 0.01
N PHE A 626 -4.81 -36.88 0.90
CA PHE A 626 -4.07 -35.64 0.78
C PHE A 626 -3.20 -35.45 2.02
N ASP A 627 -1.95 -35.07 1.85
CA ASP A 627 -1.02 -34.77 2.94
C ASP A 627 -1.19 -33.33 3.44
N SER A 628 -1.60 -32.41 2.56
CA SER A 628 -1.78 -31.00 2.89
C SER A 628 -2.97 -30.36 2.18
N ILE A 629 -3.45 -29.24 2.75
CA ILE A 629 -4.51 -28.42 2.15
C ILE A 629 -4.06 -27.85 0.79
N LYS A 630 -2.79 -27.45 0.68
CA LYS A 630 -2.18 -26.98 -0.56
C LYS A 630 -2.21 -28.03 -1.68
N GLU A 631 -1.87 -29.27 -1.35
CA GLU A 631 -1.94 -30.40 -2.29
C GLU A 631 -3.38 -30.62 -2.75
N MET A 632 -4.35 -30.57 -1.84
CA MET A 632 -5.76 -30.73 -2.20
C MET A 632 -6.24 -29.61 -3.14
N CYS A 633 -5.98 -28.34 -2.80
CA CYS A 633 -6.36 -27.20 -3.63
C CYS A 633 -5.71 -27.22 -5.03
N SER A 634 -4.50 -27.76 -5.16
CA SER A 634 -3.77 -27.82 -6.44
C SER A 634 -4.13 -29.03 -7.31
N THR A 635 -4.69 -30.10 -6.73
CA THR A 635 -4.99 -31.36 -7.44
C THR A 635 -6.49 -31.68 -7.53
N VAL A 636 -7.36 -30.80 -7.02
CA VAL A 636 -8.82 -30.97 -7.09
C VAL A 636 -9.31 -30.99 -8.54
N ARG A 637 -10.40 -31.73 -8.79
CA ARG A 637 -11.07 -31.79 -10.09
C ARG A 637 -11.67 -30.46 -10.54
N ASP A 638 -11.88 -30.33 -11.86
CA ASP A 638 -12.56 -29.18 -12.44
C ASP A 638 -14.02 -29.04 -11.92
N GLY A 639 -14.49 -27.79 -11.80
CA GLY A 639 -15.80 -27.45 -11.24
C GLY A 639 -15.84 -27.28 -9.71
N VAL A 640 -14.74 -27.55 -9.01
CA VAL A 640 -14.57 -27.25 -7.59
C VAL A 640 -13.67 -26.03 -7.42
N PHE A 641 -14.25 -24.93 -6.94
CA PHE A 641 -13.54 -23.66 -6.78
C PHE A 641 -13.02 -23.52 -5.36
N LEU A 642 -11.73 -23.83 -5.16
CA LEU A 642 -11.05 -23.74 -3.88
C LEU A 642 -10.02 -22.62 -3.91
N GLU A 643 -10.01 -21.81 -2.85
CA GLU A 643 -9.01 -20.76 -2.66
C GLU A 643 -8.22 -21.08 -1.38
N GLU A 644 -6.94 -21.42 -1.53
CA GLU A 644 -6.07 -21.82 -0.41
C GLU A 644 -5.99 -20.73 0.66
N SER A 645 -5.92 -19.46 0.21
CA SER A 645 -5.79 -18.30 1.09
C SER A 645 -7.02 -18.07 1.99
N ALA A 646 -8.19 -18.58 1.61
CA ALA A 646 -9.42 -18.43 2.37
C ALA A 646 -9.61 -19.51 3.46
N ILE A 647 -8.79 -20.58 3.43
CA ILE A 647 -8.89 -21.69 4.36
C ILE A 647 -8.10 -21.35 5.63
N PRO A 648 -8.69 -21.44 6.84
CA PRO A 648 -8.09 -20.99 8.10
C PRO A 648 -7.02 -21.95 8.62
N TYR A 649 -5.91 -22.08 7.90
CA TYR A 649 -4.76 -22.93 8.26
C TYR A 649 -3.43 -22.21 8.07
N LEU A 650 -2.41 -22.64 8.81
CA LEU A 650 -1.09 -22.02 8.80
C LEU A 650 -0.02 -23.07 8.51
N PRO A 651 0.67 -23.04 7.34
CA PRO A 651 1.67 -24.05 7.01
C PRO A 651 2.87 -23.95 7.97
N ILE A 652 3.23 -25.08 8.59
CA ILE A 652 4.29 -25.20 9.61
C ILE A 652 5.53 -25.89 9.02
N TRP A 653 6.69 -25.25 9.16
CA TRP A 653 7.98 -25.86 8.80
C TRP A 653 8.46 -26.81 9.92
N PRO A 654 9.01 -28.00 9.60
CA PRO A 654 9.27 -28.56 8.26
C PRO A 654 8.14 -29.47 7.71
N ASN A 655 7.03 -29.62 8.43
CA ASN A 655 6.02 -30.66 8.12
C ASN A 655 5.17 -30.31 6.88
N ASP A 656 4.64 -29.09 6.81
CA ASP A 656 3.74 -28.64 5.74
C ASP A 656 4.47 -27.88 4.62
N THR A 657 5.67 -27.36 4.91
CA THR A 657 6.45 -26.54 3.97
C THR A 657 7.95 -26.75 4.15
N SER A 658 8.67 -26.72 3.02
CA SER A 658 10.13 -26.74 2.98
C SER A 658 10.75 -25.33 3.12
N VAL A 659 9.93 -24.28 3.16
CA VAL A 659 10.40 -22.89 3.22
C VAL A 659 10.68 -22.50 4.67
N GLU A 660 11.91 -22.09 4.94
CA GLU A 660 12.32 -21.56 6.25
C GLU A 660 11.86 -20.11 6.44
N LEU A 661 11.82 -19.68 7.71
CA LEU A 661 11.41 -18.34 8.09
C LEU A 661 12.59 -17.54 8.64
N ASN A 662 12.58 -16.23 8.38
CA ASN A 662 13.52 -15.29 8.95
C ASN A 662 13.17 -15.02 10.44
N ALA A 663 14.16 -15.06 11.33
CA ALA A 663 13.94 -14.86 12.76
C ALA A 663 13.96 -13.40 13.22
N TYR A 664 13.83 -12.43 12.31
CA TYR A 664 13.97 -11.00 12.60
C TYR A 664 13.19 -10.49 13.82
N LEU A 665 11.96 -10.97 14.09
CA LEU A 665 11.20 -10.58 15.28
C LEU A 665 11.85 -11.10 16.56
N TYR A 666 12.24 -12.37 16.56
CA TYR A 666 12.94 -13.01 17.67
C TYR A 666 14.32 -12.40 17.91
N ASP A 667 15.06 -12.14 16.83
CA ASP A 667 16.38 -11.53 16.86
C ASP A 667 16.32 -10.06 17.31
N PHE A 668 15.31 -9.31 16.85
CA PHE A 668 14.99 -7.97 17.33
C PHE A 668 14.68 -7.98 18.83
N PHE A 669 13.83 -8.90 19.28
CA PHE A 669 13.51 -9.02 20.69
C PHE A 669 14.75 -9.38 21.53
N LYS A 670 15.70 -10.15 20.98
CA LYS A 670 16.95 -10.48 21.70
C LYS A 670 17.94 -9.31 21.78
N HIS A 671 18.09 -8.53 20.71
CA HIS A 671 19.17 -7.55 20.58
C HIS A 671 18.74 -6.07 20.56
N GLY A 672 17.50 -5.77 20.17
CA GLY A 672 16.95 -4.41 20.10
C GLY A 672 17.63 -3.49 19.08
N SER A 673 18.38 -4.03 18.10
CA SER A 673 19.24 -3.24 17.22
C SER A 673 18.78 -3.24 15.76
N LEU A 674 18.47 -2.05 15.23
CA LEU A 674 18.17 -1.84 13.82
C LEU A 674 19.31 -2.28 12.90
N LYS A 675 20.57 -2.04 13.31
CA LYS A 675 21.74 -2.35 12.48
C LYS A 675 21.89 -3.86 12.27
N VAL A 676 21.56 -4.65 13.30
CA VAL A 676 21.62 -6.11 13.25
C VAL A 676 20.56 -6.65 12.28
N LEU A 677 19.34 -6.13 12.31
CA LEU A 677 18.28 -6.56 11.39
C LEU A 677 18.61 -6.27 9.91
N VAL A 678 19.25 -5.13 9.65
CA VAL A 678 19.63 -4.76 8.27
C VAL A 678 20.81 -5.58 7.78
N ARG A 679 21.83 -5.77 8.63
CA ARG A 679 23.06 -6.48 8.26
C ARG A 679 22.87 -8.00 8.20
N ASP A 680 22.26 -8.57 9.24
CA ASP A 680 22.25 -10.02 9.46
C ASP A 680 20.96 -10.65 8.91
N ASN A 681 19.79 -10.06 9.22
CA ASN A 681 18.51 -10.58 8.74
C ASN A 681 18.17 -10.11 7.31
N LEU A 682 19.04 -9.31 6.68
CA LEU A 682 18.93 -8.80 5.31
C LEU A 682 17.61 -8.07 5.02
N ILE A 683 17.00 -7.48 6.04
CA ILE A 683 15.79 -6.66 5.87
C ILE A 683 16.21 -5.25 5.45
N LYS A 684 15.56 -4.72 4.41
CA LYS A 684 15.82 -3.35 3.99
C LYS A 684 15.56 -2.38 5.15
N ARG A 685 16.51 -1.47 5.39
CA ARG A 685 16.42 -0.47 6.47
C ARG A 685 15.10 0.30 6.48
N SER A 686 14.55 0.57 5.29
CA SER A 686 13.30 1.28 5.09
C SER A 686 12.05 0.51 5.53
N ASP A 687 12.16 -0.81 5.68
CA ASP A 687 11.03 -1.72 5.85
C ASP A 687 10.99 -2.28 7.28
N VAL A 688 12.14 -2.33 7.96
CA VAL A 688 12.25 -2.80 9.35
C VAL A 688 11.22 -2.13 10.27
N TRP A 689 11.10 -0.79 10.22
CA TRP A 689 10.17 -0.08 11.09
C TRP A 689 8.71 -0.52 10.88
N PHE A 690 8.30 -0.77 9.64
CA PHE A 690 6.93 -1.19 9.31
C PHE A 690 6.67 -2.61 9.82
N HIS A 691 7.58 -3.53 9.56
CA HIS A 691 7.46 -4.90 10.07
C HIS A 691 7.38 -4.97 11.60
N LEU A 692 8.14 -4.12 12.30
CA LEU A 692 8.10 -4.04 13.77
C LEU A 692 6.84 -3.31 14.27
N LYS A 693 6.39 -2.26 13.58
CA LYS A 693 5.14 -1.54 13.90
C LYS A 693 3.93 -2.46 13.76
N ASP A 694 3.84 -3.20 12.65
CA ASP A 694 2.75 -4.13 12.40
C ASP A 694 2.66 -5.19 13.50
N PHE A 695 3.80 -5.76 13.90
CA PHE A 695 3.82 -6.72 15.00
C PHE A 695 3.50 -6.09 16.37
N SER A 696 3.92 -4.84 16.61
CA SER A 696 3.52 -4.10 17.81
C SER A 696 2.00 -3.90 17.89
N LEU A 697 1.35 -3.61 16.74
CA LEU A 697 -0.11 -3.53 16.66
C LEU A 697 -0.78 -4.89 16.95
N VAL A 698 -0.21 -5.99 16.46
CA VAL A 698 -0.68 -7.35 16.78
C VAL A 698 -0.60 -7.61 18.30
N LEU A 699 0.54 -7.33 18.94
CA LEU A 699 0.69 -7.52 20.39
C LEU A 699 -0.32 -6.68 21.18
N LYS A 700 -0.46 -5.40 20.82
CA LYS A 700 -1.44 -4.50 21.45
C LYS A 700 -2.87 -5.03 21.28
N ALA A 701 -3.23 -5.49 20.09
CA ALA A 701 -4.54 -6.07 19.82
C ALA A 701 -4.78 -7.36 20.61
N ILE A 702 -3.77 -8.24 20.77
CA ILE A 702 -3.85 -9.44 21.62
C ILE A 702 -4.10 -9.04 23.09
N VAL A 703 -3.32 -8.10 23.64
CA VAL A 703 -3.45 -7.65 25.03
C VAL A 703 -4.84 -7.04 25.27
N THR A 704 -5.28 -6.12 24.41
CA THR A 704 -6.61 -5.50 24.51
C THR A 704 -7.72 -6.54 24.42
N SER A 705 -7.60 -7.52 23.53
CA SER A 705 -8.59 -8.58 23.37
C SER A 705 -8.65 -9.49 24.60
N LEU A 706 -7.50 -9.88 25.16
CA LEU A 706 -7.44 -10.70 26.36
C LEU A 706 -7.99 -9.97 27.59
N LYS A 707 -7.78 -8.65 27.71
CA LYS A 707 -8.42 -7.81 28.72
C LYS A 707 -9.93 -7.82 28.57
N GLY A 708 -10.44 -7.58 27.36
CA GLY A 708 -11.87 -7.61 27.08
C GLY A 708 -12.55 -8.93 27.46
N VAL A 709 -11.87 -10.07 27.22
CA VAL A 709 -12.34 -11.41 27.62
C VAL A 709 -12.38 -11.61 29.14
N LEU A 710 -11.51 -10.93 29.90
CA LEU A 710 -11.43 -11.03 31.36
C LEU A 710 -12.37 -10.06 32.09
N ASP A 711 -12.50 -8.83 31.58
CA ASP A 711 -13.31 -7.76 32.16
C ASP A 711 -14.81 -7.96 31.88
N SER A 712 -15.13 -8.58 30.75
CA SER A 712 -16.49 -8.80 30.30
C SER A 712 -16.78 -10.29 30.38
N GLY A 713 -17.81 -10.69 31.13
CA GLY A 713 -18.42 -12.02 30.98
C GLY A 713 -19.13 -12.18 29.63
N GLY A 714 -18.47 -11.90 28.51
CA GLY A 714 -19.01 -11.97 27.14
C GLY A 714 -19.68 -10.69 26.61
N GLY A 715 -19.45 -9.52 27.22
CA GLY A 715 -19.97 -8.23 26.72
C GLY A 715 -19.01 -7.51 25.78
N PHE A 716 -19.45 -7.22 24.56
CA PHE A 716 -18.65 -6.60 23.51
C PHE A 716 -18.67 -5.06 23.60
N TYR A 717 -17.50 -4.43 23.76
CA TYR A 717 -17.26 -3.04 23.37
C TYR A 717 -16.07 -3.00 22.42
N MET A 718 -16.32 -2.63 21.16
CA MET A 718 -15.27 -2.17 20.25
C MET A 718 -14.90 -0.77 20.72
N GLU A 719 -13.86 -0.66 21.55
CA GLU A 719 -13.16 0.61 21.66
C GLU A 719 -12.41 0.81 20.35
N ASP A 720 -12.76 1.89 19.64
CA ASP A 720 -12.02 2.35 18.48
C ASP A 720 -10.55 2.51 18.92
N LEU A 721 -9.71 1.56 18.52
CA LEU A 721 -8.28 1.81 18.47
C LEU A 721 -8.15 2.97 17.50
N ASP A 722 -7.94 4.18 18.01
CA ASP A 722 -7.68 5.36 17.21
C ASP A 722 -6.76 4.99 16.04
N ASP A 723 -7.36 4.87 14.87
CA ASP A 723 -6.68 4.80 13.60
C ASP A 723 -6.01 6.17 13.45
N ASP A 724 -4.73 6.23 13.83
CA ASP A 724 -3.81 7.27 13.37
C ASP A 724 -3.60 7.20 11.83
N ASP A 725 -4.36 6.32 11.16
CA ASP A 725 -4.50 6.12 9.72
C ASP A 725 -5.85 6.61 9.18
N ASN A 726 -6.40 7.73 9.69
CA ASN A 726 -7.42 8.48 8.95
C ASN A 726 -6.80 9.18 7.73
N MET A 727 -6.41 8.36 6.75
CA MET A 727 -6.17 8.70 5.37
C MET A 727 -7.52 8.85 4.66
N SER A 728 -8.11 10.02 4.82
CA SER A 728 -8.98 10.59 3.80
C SER A 728 -8.54 12.03 3.55
N ASP A 729 -8.19 12.31 2.30
CA ASP A 729 -7.87 13.65 1.80
C ASP A 729 -9.12 14.54 1.90
N THR A 730 -9.28 15.25 3.02
CA THR A 730 -10.08 16.46 3.06
C THR A 730 -9.19 17.65 2.74
N SER A 731 -9.18 18.02 1.46
CA SER A 731 -8.78 19.35 1.05
C SER A 731 -9.81 20.36 1.55
N GLU A 732 -9.54 20.99 2.68
CA GLU A 732 -10.23 22.23 3.06
C GLU A 732 -9.84 23.32 2.05
N GLY A 733 -10.81 23.69 1.22
CA GLY A 733 -10.80 24.93 0.45
C GLY A 733 -11.74 25.90 1.13
N ASP A 734 -11.19 27.01 1.59
CA ASP A 734 -11.94 28.21 1.94
C ASP A 734 -12.78 28.65 0.74
N ASP A 735 -14.09 28.81 0.93
CA ASP A 735 -14.90 29.80 0.21
C ASP A 735 -16.13 30.16 1.07
N GLU A 736 -16.11 31.38 1.60
CA GLU A 736 -17.28 32.06 2.15
C GLU A 736 -18.28 32.42 1.03
N ALA A 737 -19.56 32.40 1.41
CA ALA A 737 -20.74 32.93 0.71
C ALA A 737 -21.30 32.11 -0.48
N VAL A 738 -22.46 31.48 -0.27
CA VAL A 738 -23.79 32.01 -0.63
C VAL A 738 -24.86 30.99 -0.21
N SER A 739 -25.72 31.38 0.73
CA SER A 739 -26.97 30.70 1.07
C SER A 739 -28.01 30.86 -0.05
N LYS A 740 -28.65 29.76 -0.49
CA LYS A 740 -30.10 29.67 -0.84
C LYS A 740 -30.53 28.26 -1.31
N VAL A 741 -31.28 27.59 -0.42
CA VAL A 741 -32.56 26.85 -0.59
C VAL A 741 -32.90 26.23 -1.96
N VAL A 742 -33.19 24.90 -1.99
CA VAL A 742 -34.40 24.18 -2.50
C VAL A 742 -34.34 22.72 -1.97
N GLU A 743 -35.00 22.38 -0.86
CA GLU A 743 -36.29 21.66 -0.75
C GLU A 743 -36.43 20.34 -1.54
N VAL A 744 -36.50 19.21 -0.81
CA VAL A 744 -37.09 17.95 -1.29
C VAL A 744 -38.34 17.67 -0.45
N GLN A 745 -39.47 17.60 -1.15
CA GLN A 745 -40.83 17.40 -0.66
C GLN A 745 -41.02 16.00 -0.03
N LYS A 746 -41.74 15.96 1.09
CA LYS A 746 -42.52 14.78 1.54
C LYS A 746 -44.00 15.07 1.29
N PRO A 747 -44.82 14.05 0.94
CA PRO A 747 -46.24 14.24 0.72
C PRO A 747 -47.00 14.42 2.05
N ALA A 748 -48.07 15.21 1.98
CA ALA A 748 -48.94 15.62 3.07
C ALA A 748 -50.23 14.80 3.14
N GLU A 749 -50.79 14.73 4.35
CA GLU A 749 -52.21 14.63 4.78
C GLU A 749 -52.17 14.03 6.20
N GLY A 750 -52.72 14.55 7.30
CA GLY A 750 -53.57 15.69 7.68
C GLY A 750 -53.73 15.61 9.23
N PRO A 751 -54.27 16.65 9.91
CA PRO A 751 -53.82 17.05 11.24
C PRO A 751 -54.75 16.61 12.40
N ASP A 752 -54.23 16.54 13.62
CA ASP A 752 -54.67 17.44 14.71
C ASP A 752 -54.05 17.15 16.09
N LYS A 753 -53.74 18.27 16.76
CA LYS A 753 -53.79 18.52 18.21
C LYS A 753 -52.57 18.27 19.12
N ILE A 754 -52.00 19.43 19.46
CA ILE A 754 -51.69 19.93 20.81
C ILE A 754 -50.24 19.79 21.30
N ALA A 755 -49.73 20.98 21.61
CA ALA A 755 -48.42 21.33 22.12
C ALA A 755 -48.32 21.20 23.66
N GLN A 756 -47.10 21.46 24.14
CA GLN A 756 -46.66 21.69 25.55
C GLN A 756 -46.31 20.42 26.33
N ALA A 757 -45.22 20.32 27.09
CA ALA A 757 -44.14 21.27 27.41
C ALA A 757 -42.94 20.51 28.02
N LEU A 758 -41.77 21.08 27.75
CA LEU A 758 -40.58 21.25 28.60
C LEU A 758 -40.51 20.57 29.99
N ALA A 759 -39.40 19.83 30.16
CA ALA A 759 -38.35 20.02 31.17
C ALA A 759 -38.50 19.46 32.60
N LYS A 760 -37.41 18.75 33.00
CA LYS A 760 -36.89 18.49 34.37
C LYS A 760 -37.76 17.51 35.18
N ASN A 761 -37.27 16.44 35.82
CA ASN A 761 -36.09 16.34 36.67
C ASN A 761 -35.79 14.87 37.09
N LYS A 762 -34.62 14.71 37.72
CA LYS A 762 -33.97 13.51 38.28
C LYS A 762 -34.71 12.76 39.41
N VAL A 763 -34.57 11.42 39.36
CA VAL A 763 -34.08 10.48 40.42
C VAL A 763 -34.96 10.11 41.63
N LYS A 764 -35.06 8.77 41.80
CA LYS A 764 -35.19 7.90 43.00
C LYS A 764 -36.56 7.37 43.46
N ALA A 765 -36.70 6.06 43.23
CA ALA A 765 -36.89 4.98 44.22
C ALA A 765 -38.28 4.70 44.85
N GLU A 766 -38.59 3.40 44.79
CA GLU A 766 -39.40 2.56 45.68
C GLU A 766 -40.93 2.44 45.47
N VAL A 767 -41.27 1.20 45.08
CA VAL A 767 -42.51 0.39 45.16
C VAL A 767 -42.91 0.25 46.65
N PRO A 768 -44.18 0.07 47.10
CA PRO A 768 -45.10 -0.99 46.64
C PRO A 768 -46.63 -0.76 46.72
N ASP A 769 -47.34 -1.77 46.19
CA ASP A 769 -48.74 -2.19 46.48
C ASP A 769 -49.87 -1.23 46.06
N SER A 770 -51.06 -1.67 45.63
CA SER A 770 -51.73 -2.95 45.42
C SER A 770 -53.11 -2.54 44.89
N TRP A 771 -53.68 -3.21 43.89
CA TRP A 771 -55.14 -3.40 43.81
C TRP A 771 -55.42 -4.76 43.15
N ASN A 772 -55.87 -5.69 43.99
CA ASN A 772 -56.58 -6.91 43.62
C ASN A 772 -57.89 -6.59 42.87
N ASP A 773 -58.33 -7.51 42.03
CA ASP A 773 -59.54 -8.32 42.25
C ASP A 773 -59.62 -9.40 41.15
N GLU A 774 -59.53 -10.67 41.56
CA GLU A 774 -60.64 -11.65 41.57
C GLU A 774 -61.07 -12.11 40.17
N SER A 775 -61.43 -13.35 39.89
CA SER A 775 -61.27 -14.68 40.45
C SER A 775 -61.90 -15.57 39.38
N ASP A 776 -61.34 -16.73 39.06
CA ASP A 776 -62.13 -17.89 38.67
C ASP A 776 -61.22 -19.12 38.56
N ALA A 777 -61.47 -20.03 39.50
CA ALA A 777 -60.94 -21.38 39.51
C ALA A 777 -61.93 -22.30 38.77
N SER A 778 -61.43 -23.15 37.89
CA SER A 778 -61.99 -24.48 37.71
C SER A 778 -60.88 -25.47 37.38
N SER A 779 -60.72 -26.43 38.28
CA SER A 779 -59.92 -27.64 38.17
C SER A 779 -60.68 -28.72 37.41
N SER A 780 -59.99 -29.47 36.55
CA SER A 780 -60.32 -30.88 36.31
C SER A 780 -59.10 -31.65 35.85
N GLU A 781 -58.85 -32.73 36.57
CA GLU A 781 -57.84 -33.77 36.40
C GLU A 781 -58.04 -34.58 35.11
N SER A 782 -56.95 -35.16 34.60
CA SER A 782 -56.93 -36.56 34.14
C SER A 782 -55.48 -37.03 33.94
N GLU A 783 -55.14 -38.05 34.72
CA GLU A 783 -53.98 -38.92 34.54
C GLU A 783 -54.21 -39.85 33.34
N GLU A 784 -53.13 -40.23 32.63
CA GLU A 784 -53.01 -41.57 32.06
C GLU A 784 -51.53 -41.96 31.90
N SER A 785 -51.28 -43.25 32.08
CA SER A 785 -50.09 -43.88 32.65
C SER A 785 -49.15 -44.56 31.64
N MET A 786 -47.88 -44.73 32.03
CA MET A 786 -46.81 -45.57 31.41
C MET A 786 -47.15 -47.09 31.42
N PRO A 787 -46.44 -47.94 30.62
CA PRO A 787 -45.18 -48.61 31.06
C PRO A 787 -44.15 -48.72 29.90
N GLY A 788 -42.83 -48.92 30.04
CA GLY A 788 -42.03 -49.63 31.04
C GLY A 788 -41.56 -50.99 30.47
N SER A 789 -40.34 -51.09 29.94
CA SER A 789 -39.62 -52.38 29.80
C SER A 789 -38.10 -52.21 29.80
N ASP A 790 -37.47 -52.62 30.90
CA ASP A 790 -36.04 -52.80 31.10
C ASP A 790 -35.55 -54.13 30.51
N LEU A 791 -34.35 -54.14 29.93
CA LEU A 791 -33.45 -55.30 29.91
C LEU A 791 -32.00 -54.83 30.15
N VAL A 792 -31.33 -55.49 31.09
CA VAL A 792 -30.06 -55.11 31.73
C VAL A 792 -28.85 -55.87 31.16
N GLY A 793 -27.83 -55.13 30.71
CA GLY A 793 -26.35 -55.30 30.81
C GLY A 793 -25.61 -56.56 30.28
N PRO A 794 -24.23 -56.59 30.24
CA PRO A 794 -23.26 -55.54 30.61
C PRO A 794 -21.98 -55.39 29.71
N SER A 795 -21.17 -54.37 30.02
CA SER A 795 -19.71 -54.19 29.74
C SER A 795 -19.32 -53.64 28.35
N THR A 796 -18.38 -52.71 28.15
CA THR A 796 -17.20 -52.29 28.93
C THR A 796 -16.83 -50.83 28.64
N ALA A 797 -16.23 -50.20 29.65
CA ALA A 797 -15.73 -48.84 29.72
C ALA A 797 -14.65 -48.49 28.68
N LYS A 798 -14.73 -47.26 28.13
CA LYS A 798 -13.63 -46.31 27.88
C LYS A 798 -14.16 -45.11 27.09
N GLU A 799 -14.62 -44.07 27.80
CA GLU A 799 -14.51 -42.65 27.40
C GLU A 799 -15.15 -41.78 28.50
N ALA A 800 -14.52 -41.84 29.67
CA ALA A 800 -14.74 -40.88 30.73
C ALA A 800 -13.34 -40.44 31.21
N VAL A 801 -12.76 -39.47 30.50
CA VAL A 801 -11.61 -38.70 31.00
C VAL A 801 -11.83 -37.22 30.69
N ALA A 802 -12.18 -36.50 31.75
CA ALA A 802 -11.90 -35.09 32.03
C ALA A 802 -12.66 -33.99 31.26
N ILE A 803 -13.94 -33.82 31.60
CA ILE A 803 -14.59 -32.50 31.64
C ILE A 803 -14.76 -32.13 33.13
N GLN A 804 -13.70 -31.63 33.75
CA GLN A 804 -13.71 -30.97 35.06
C GLN A 804 -12.63 -29.89 35.10
N SER A 805 -13.00 -28.60 35.04
CA SER A 805 -12.39 -27.47 35.79
C SER A 805 -12.80 -26.07 35.27
N GLU A 806 -14.10 -25.74 35.23
CA GLU A 806 -14.51 -24.38 34.87
C GLU A 806 -14.26 -23.30 35.95
N PHE A 807 -13.78 -23.67 37.15
CA PHE A 807 -13.35 -22.71 38.18
C PHE A 807 -11.82 -22.51 38.28
N GLY A 808 -11.01 -23.28 37.54
CA GLY A 808 -9.53 -23.13 37.50
C GLY A 808 -9.01 -22.23 36.37
N ASN A 809 -9.81 -21.98 35.33
CA ASN A 809 -9.35 -21.32 34.10
C ASN A 809 -9.17 -19.79 34.20
N ARG A 810 -9.86 -19.09 35.10
CA ARG A 810 -9.68 -17.63 35.26
C ARG A 810 -8.27 -17.27 35.77
N CYS A 811 -7.73 -18.06 36.67
CA CYS A 811 -6.37 -17.83 37.21
C CYS A 811 -5.31 -18.06 36.13
N GLY A 812 -5.46 -19.11 35.31
CA GLY A 812 -4.56 -19.37 34.18
C GLY A 812 -4.60 -18.29 33.11
N LEU A 813 -5.79 -17.78 32.75
CA LEU A 813 -5.92 -16.73 31.74
C LEU A 813 -5.36 -15.39 32.22
N MET A 814 -5.46 -15.07 33.51
CA MET A 814 -4.80 -13.89 34.09
C MET A 814 -3.27 -13.96 34.00
N GLN A 815 -2.68 -15.15 34.20
CA GLN A 815 -1.23 -15.33 34.02
C GLN A 815 -0.82 -15.17 32.55
N VAL A 816 -1.63 -15.67 31.61
CA VAL A 816 -1.42 -15.47 30.18
C VAL A 816 -1.48 -13.98 29.83
N LEU A 817 -2.52 -13.26 30.27
CA LEU A 817 -2.63 -11.82 30.04
C LEU A 817 -1.38 -11.08 30.57
N ARG A 818 -0.99 -11.35 31.81
CA ARG A 818 0.19 -10.71 32.42
C ARG A 818 1.47 -10.97 31.63
N ALA A 819 1.65 -12.18 31.11
CA ALA A 819 2.80 -12.50 30.28
C ALA A 819 2.80 -11.72 28.95
N PHE A 820 1.63 -11.56 28.30
CA PHE A 820 1.49 -10.74 27.10
C PHE A 820 1.69 -9.24 27.37
N GLU A 821 1.26 -8.72 28.51
CA GLU A 821 1.52 -7.33 28.92
C GLU A 821 3.02 -7.06 29.11
N LEU A 822 3.73 -7.98 29.77
CA LEU A 822 5.18 -7.89 29.93
C LEU A 822 5.91 -7.96 28.58
N LEU A 823 5.45 -8.85 27.69
CA LEU A 823 6.01 -8.99 26.35
C LEU A 823 5.81 -7.73 25.50
N GLU A 824 4.61 -7.15 25.54
CA GLU A 824 4.27 -5.92 24.83
C GLU A 824 5.10 -4.75 25.35
N ALA A 825 5.23 -4.60 26.68
CA ALA A 825 6.03 -3.55 27.28
C ALA A 825 7.52 -3.65 26.92
N GLU A 826 8.11 -4.86 26.97
CA GLU A 826 9.51 -5.08 26.61
C GLU A 826 9.76 -4.86 25.11
N PHE A 827 8.84 -5.31 24.25
CA PHE A 827 8.93 -5.08 22.81
C PHE A 827 8.80 -3.59 22.48
N ALA A 828 7.83 -2.90 23.10
CA ALA A 828 7.58 -1.48 22.90
C ALA A 828 8.79 -0.63 23.33
N ASP A 829 9.40 -0.91 24.49
CA ASP A 829 10.60 -0.20 24.95
C ASP A 829 11.76 -0.31 23.92
N LYS A 830 11.99 -1.52 23.38
CA LYS A 830 13.00 -1.73 22.32
C LYS A 830 12.60 -1.03 21.02
N PHE A 831 11.32 -1.05 20.66
CA PHE A 831 10.82 -0.43 19.44
C PHE A 831 10.91 1.11 19.48
N TYR A 832 10.54 1.73 20.59
CA TYR A 832 10.67 3.18 20.79
C TYR A 832 12.13 3.64 20.72
N LYS A 833 13.09 2.84 21.20
CA LYS A 833 14.53 3.13 21.07
C LYS A 833 15.04 3.12 19.63
N ILE A 834 14.35 2.47 18.68
CA ILE A 834 14.65 2.53 17.25
C ILE A 834 13.99 3.75 16.58
N GLY A 835 12.80 4.13 17.02
CA GLY A 835 12.02 5.23 16.46
C GLY A 835 12.43 6.63 16.92
N ALA A 836 13.09 6.74 18.09
CA ALA A 836 13.71 7.95 18.61
C ALA A 836 15.11 8.17 17.99
#